data_AF-A0A8J7TLL3-F1
#
_entry.id   AF-A0A8J7TLL3-F1
#
_cell.length_a   1.000
_cell.length_b   1.000
_cell.length_c   1.000
_cell.angle_alpha   90.00
_cell.angle_beta   90.00
_cell.angle_gamma   90.00
#
_symmetry.space_group_name_H-M   'P 1'
#
loop_
_entity.id
_entity.type
_entity.pdbx_description
1 polymer ?
#
loop_
_entity_poly.entity_id
_entity_poly.type
_entity_poly.pdbx_seq_one_letter_code
_entity_poly.pdbx_strand_id
1 'polypeptide(L)'
;MALAFPDLYELGMSNFGLKILYQLINDIDGYMVDRTYAPAGDMEALMRAEHLPLFAFESKEPVQHFDLIGFSLQYELTYTNVLNMLELAELPLRACERKTIFPLVFGGGPSAVNPEPMAPFLDFFVIGDGEEALPAVMRQIDQFKQEVYPTLDLDKMSFAAVQAVRNLLLARLACTVSGVYAPQLYTFNPTEHPVKPRALAELRQIAQNELTACGIDAQALLALPYFDLFEPGKEAQLPERVMRQVAPLLPSNQPTRNLVPYLALVHDREVLEVRRGCDRGCRFCQPGYTFLPVRERSAEELVELSKQALKNSGHEEYSMLSLCVSDYTSLYDSVRALNREHAHKRTSLSFPSQRADRMNLDVAEELKTVRKSGITLAPEAGSEKLRAVINKGLKHEQIINAIDSAYEAGWQSVKLYFMCGLPFEDDDDLAGIIAILKEATVHARLKRKAEPAKYRRDLELTCTISNFVPKPFTPFQWFPQVSPEEFARKHSVLRAKLKESGLRNVQLNVTGPQISLLEAVISRGDRQTGEMILEAFKRGCVFDAWDEHLKPEIWHQVAEHFGTTLLAEAAKDRPVGSMQAYDIVHIGLHHWWLVREWEKAVKEVETAACTENTCHACGICTELDTNHVLANPSPVTLKKNPFVKELNANKSDEDSHPSLFFLAPATNSQSQRDENSQDSEQAEQAEQAEQSKNTGNVKIRAVFKKVDDLRFIGHLDLQNLFIRALRRAEIKMSYTQGFNPSPKLSVAAPLPLFQEGLGELIDVEVAEAITADQFMERLNRELPPEVQILSAFQIGKDLAENKKSLPSLVGRARYRVDLVRPAEIEQDKLSRLSARIEEILGLGELNIDGKKNLRPLIHLIKLHDLATPTPWLELELATGSSGHLKPQDLLALLNSELTFHVTRLEMLSLDGEPLVPQK
;
A
#
# COMPACT_ATOMS: atom_id res chain seq x y z
N MET A 1 -1.52 -17.01 11.48
CA MET A 1 -1.48 -16.87 10.01
C MET A 1 -0.32 -15.95 9.61
N ALA A 2 0.39 -16.24 8.52
CA ALA A 2 1.31 -15.31 7.88
C ALA A 2 0.60 -14.64 6.69
N LEU A 3 0.46 -13.32 6.72
CA LEU A 3 -0.17 -12.53 5.68
C LEU A 3 0.91 -11.97 4.75
N ALA A 4 1.03 -12.59 3.58
CA ALA A 4 2.04 -12.34 2.58
C ALA A 4 1.61 -11.28 1.57
N PHE A 5 2.50 -10.34 1.30
CA PHE A 5 2.39 -9.43 0.17
C PHE A 5 3.48 -9.78 -0.86
N PRO A 6 3.12 -10.18 -2.10
CA PRO A 6 4.09 -10.67 -3.10
C PRO A 6 4.86 -9.53 -3.79
N ASP A 7 5.33 -8.57 -3.02
CA ASP A 7 6.17 -7.45 -3.48
C ASP A 7 6.96 -6.88 -2.28
N LEU A 8 7.77 -5.86 -2.53
CA LEU A 8 8.61 -5.21 -1.52
C LEU A 8 7.80 -4.61 -0.36
N TYR A 9 8.47 -4.51 0.80
CA TYR A 9 7.92 -4.04 2.07
C TYR A 9 7.24 -2.67 1.94
N GLU A 10 7.87 -1.72 1.26
CA GLU A 10 7.42 -0.32 1.16
C GLU A 10 6.10 -0.18 0.40
N LEU A 11 5.84 -1.10 -0.55
CA LEU A 11 4.57 -1.20 -1.27
C LEU A 11 3.53 -1.94 -0.43
N GLY A 12 3.90 -3.10 0.12
CA GLY A 12 2.98 -3.92 0.90
C GLY A 12 2.49 -3.24 2.18
N MET A 13 3.35 -2.47 2.85
CA MET A 13 2.99 -1.64 4.01
C MET A 13 1.99 -0.53 3.69
N SER A 14 1.93 -0.08 2.43
CA SER A 14 0.95 0.90 1.98
C SER A 14 -0.40 0.26 1.60
N ASN A 15 -0.50 -1.07 1.56
CA ASN A 15 -1.74 -1.76 1.20
C ASN A 15 -2.79 -1.67 2.31
N PHE A 16 -3.94 -1.08 1.99
CA PHE A 16 -5.01 -0.85 2.97
C PHE A 16 -5.72 -2.16 3.39
N GLY A 17 -6.00 -3.06 2.45
CA GLY A 17 -6.64 -4.35 2.75
C GLY A 17 -5.80 -5.20 3.71
N LEU A 18 -4.48 -5.22 3.53
CA LEU A 18 -3.53 -5.88 4.42
C LEU A 18 -3.65 -5.34 5.86
N LYS A 19 -3.75 -4.01 6.02
CA LYS A 19 -3.91 -3.36 7.33
C LYS A 19 -5.24 -3.70 8.01
N ILE A 20 -6.32 -3.75 7.23
CA ILE A 20 -7.65 -4.17 7.73
C ILE A 20 -7.55 -5.56 8.32
N LEU A 21 -7.08 -6.53 7.52
CA LEU A 21 -7.03 -7.93 7.94
C LEU A 21 -6.06 -8.15 9.10
N TYR A 22 -4.91 -7.47 9.09
CA TYR A 22 -3.94 -7.53 10.18
C TYR A 22 -4.54 -7.07 11.51
N GLN A 23 -5.20 -5.91 11.56
CA GLN A 23 -5.81 -5.41 12.79
C GLN A 23 -7.00 -6.29 13.21
N LEU A 24 -7.91 -6.56 12.26
CA LEU A 24 -9.16 -7.26 12.52
C LEU A 24 -8.94 -8.64 13.15
N ILE A 25 -7.96 -9.41 12.64
CA ILE A 25 -7.73 -10.77 13.11
C ILE A 25 -6.91 -10.77 14.41
N ASN A 26 -5.93 -9.88 14.57
CA ASN A 26 -5.18 -9.76 15.83
C ASN A 26 -6.04 -9.22 17.00
N ASP A 27 -7.21 -8.66 16.71
CA ASP A 27 -8.21 -8.29 17.72
C ASP A 27 -9.07 -9.49 18.20
N ILE A 28 -8.92 -10.67 17.59
CA ILE A 28 -9.62 -11.89 17.98
C ILE A 28 -8.72 -12.72 18.90
N ASP A 29 -9.15 -12.91 20.14
CA ASP A 29 -8.43 -13.71 21.13
C ASP A 29 -8.12 -15.13 20.61
N GLY A 30 -6.87 -15.57 20.80
CA GLY A 30 -6.40 -16.89 20.36
C GLY A 30 -5.88 -16.93 18.93
N TYR A 31 -6.02 -15.86 18.15
CA TYR A 31 -5.45 -15.74 16.80
C TYR A 31 -4.26 -14.79 16.76
N MET A 32 -3.35 -15.06 15.83
CA MET A 32 -2.18 -14.23 15.55
C MET A 32 -2.01 -14.10 14.05
N VAL A 33 -1.77 -12.87 13.58
CA VAL A 33 -1.40 -12.57 12.20
C VAL A 33 -0.10 -11.80 12.17
N ASP A 34 0.87 -12.39 11.50
CA ASP A 34 2.14 -11.73 11.15
C ASP A 34 2.15 -11.39 9.67
N ARG A 35 3.07 -10.51 9.28
CA ARG A 35 3.23 -10.09 7.88
C ARG A 35 4.53 -10.61 7.31
N THR A 36 4.53 -10.89 6.01
CA THR A 36 5.74 -11.26 5.27
C THR A 36 5.68 -10.65 3.86
N TYR A 37 6.84 -10.40 3.28
CA TYR A 37 7.00 -9.65 2.03
C TYR A 37 8.01 -10.35 1.13
N ALA A 38 7.95 -10.11 -0.18
CA ALA A 38 8.99 -10.60 -1.07
C ALA A 38 10.31 -9.86 -0.75
N PRO A 39 11.42 -10.57 -0.45
CA PRO A 39 12.70 -9.91 -0.26
C PRO A 39 13.20 -9.32 -1.58
N ALA A 40 13.89 -8.17 -1.51
CA ALA A 40 14.62 -7.63 -2.66
C ALA A 40 15.71 -8.61 -3.11
N GLY A 41 16.13 -8.53 -4.38
CA GLY A 41 17.01 -9.55 -4.98
C GLY A 41 18.36 -9.74 -4.27
N ASP A 42 18.91 -8.70 -3.64
CA ASP A 42 20.14 -8.80 -2.83
C ASP A 42 19.91 -9.52 -1.50
N MET A 43 18.84 -9.19 -0.79
CA MET A 43 18.43 -9.87 0.44
C MET A 43 18.05 -11.33 0.16
N GLU A 44 17.33 -11.60 -0.92
CA GLU A 44 16.99 -12.96 -1.36
C GLU A 44 18.26 -13.80 -1.56
N ALA A 45 19.24 -13.26 -2.29
CA ALA A 45 20.49 -13.97 -2.55
C ALA A 45 21.23 -14.33 -1.26
N LEU A 46 21.24 -13.41 -0.28
CA LEU A 46 21.82 -13.65 1.04
C LEU A 46 21.03 -14.70 1.83
N MET A 47 19.70 -14.61 1.85
CA MET A 47 18.86 -15.59 2.53
C MET A 47 19.10 -17.00 1.99
N ARG A 48 19.16 -17.17 0.66
CA ARG A 48 19.45 -18.46 0.03
C ARG A 48 20.86 -18.96 0.35
N ALA A 49 21.86 -18.08 0.34
CA ALA A 49 23.25 -18.44 0.65
C ALA A 49 23.43 -18.90 2.11
N GLU A 50 22.70 -18.28 3.03
CA GLU A 50 22.74 -18.58 4.47
C GLU A 50 21.69 -19.61 4.91
N HIS A 51 20.94 -20.20 3.97
CA HIS A 51 19.84 -21.13 4.24
C HIS A 51 18.80 -20.59 5.22
N LEU A 52 18.48 -19.30 5.10
CA LEU A 52 17.45 -18.63 5.89
C LEU A 52 16.10 -18.72 5.17
N PRO A 53 15.10 -19.42 5.74
CA PRO A 53 13.78 -19.51 5.13
C PRO A 53 13.08 -18.15 5.18
N LEU A 54 12.06 -17.98 4.33
CA LEU A 54 11.14 -16.85 4.44
C LEU A 54 10.52 -16.81 5.85
N PHE A 55 10.56 -15.66 6.49
CA PHE A 55 10.07 -15.47 7.86
C PHE A 55 9.07 -14.32 7.97
N ALA A 56 8.31 -14.33 9.06
CA ALA A 56 7.35 -13.31 9.43
C ALA A 56 8.02 -12.13 10.17
N PHE A 57 7.55 -10.90 9.96
CA PHE A 57 8.26 -9.70 10.42
C PHE A 57 8.18 -9.47 11.93
N GLU A 58 7.04 -9.76 12.56
CA GLU A 58 6.80 -9.51 13.97
C GLU A 58 7.46 -10.58 14.85
N SER A 59 7.15 -11.85 14.61
CA SER A 59 7.67 -12.98 15.40
C SER A 59 9.07 -13.44 14.99
N LYS A 60 9.51 -13.11 13.76
CA LYS A 60 10.70 -13.72 13.11
C LYS A 60 10.59 -15.23 12.91
N GLU A 61 9.41 -15.81 13.04
CA GLU A 61 9.18 -17.23 12.80
C GLU A 61 9.21 -17.54 11.29
N PRO A 62 9.81 -18.67 10.87
CA PRO A 62 9.67 -19.19 9.52
C PRO A 62 8.19 -19.32 9.12
N VAL A 63 7.83 -18.85 7.94
CA VAL A 63 6.41 -18.80 7.52
C VAL A 63 5.78 -20.18 7.40
N GLN A 64 6.60 -21.22 7.18
CA GLN A 64 6.14 -22.62 7.14
C GLN A 64 5.62 -23.15 8.49
N HIS A 65 5.92 -22.49 9.61
CA HIS A 65 5.41 -22.87 10.93
C HIS A 65 3.97 -22.38 11.20
N PHE A 66 3.42 -21.55 10.33
CA PHE A 66 2.06 -21.04 10.49
C PHE A 66 1.02 -22.04 9.96
N ASP A 67 -0.20 -21.97 10.49
CA ASP A 67 -1.31 -22.78 9.97
C ASP A 67 -1.83 -22.32 8.61
N LEU A 68 -1.68 -21.02 8.34
CA LEU A 68 -2.18 -20.35 7.15
C LEU A 68 -1.13 -19.40 6.61
N ILE A 69 -0.94 -19.42 5.30
CA ILE A 69 -0.17 -18.42 4.55
C ILE A 69 -1.10 -17.79 3.51
N GLY A 70 -1.37 -16.49 3.64
CA GLY A 70 -2.32 -15.78 2.78
C GLY A 70 -1.66 -14.76 1.88
N PHE A 71 -1.73 -14.92 0.56
CA PHE A 71 -1.18 -13.97 -0.41
C PHE A 71 -2.23 -12.94 -0.83
N SER A 72 -1.90 -11.66 -0.66
CA SER A 72 -2.69 -10.55 -1.21
C SER A 72 -2.33 -10.32 -2.69
N LEU A 73 -3.12 -10.89 -3.60
CA LEU A 73 -2.99 -10.79 -5.06
C LEU A 73 -3.58 -9.46 -5.57
N GLN A 74 -2.75 -8.42 -5.61
CA GLN A 74 -3.14 -7.08 -6.07
C GLN A 74 -3.03 -6.90 -7.59
N TYR A 75 -2.01 -7.51 -8.19
CA TYR A 75 -1.71 -7.43 -9.62
C TYR A 75 -1.17 -8.77 -10.12
N GLU A 76 -1.54 -9.15 -11.33
CA GLU A 76 -1.21 -10.45 -11.92
C GLU A 76 0.29 -10.63 -12.19
N LEU A 77 1.01 -9.53 -12.38
CA LEU A 77 2.46 -9.51 -12.61
C LEU A 77 3.29 -9.86 -11.36
N THR A 78 2.65 -10.07 -10.22
CA THR A 78 3.31 -10.51 -8.97
C THR A 78 3.24 -12.03 -8.77
N TYR A 79 2.65 -12.78 -9.70
CA TYR A 79 2.44 -14.23 -9.52
C TYR A 79 3.74 -15.04 -9.46
N THR A 80 4.80 -14.61 -10.16
CA THR A 80 6.13 -15.20 -10.03
C THR A 80 6.75 -14.93 -8.64
N ASN A 81 6.45 -13.78 -8.02
CA ASN A 81 6.87 -13.50 -6.64
C ASN A 81 6.19 -14.43 -5.63
N VAL A 82 4.93 -14.83 -5.87
CA VAL A 82 4.27 -15.84 -5.02
C VAL A 82 5.04 -17.16 -5.06
N LEU A 83 5.47 -17.61 -6.25
CA LEU A 83 6.28 -18.82 -6.37
C LEU A 83 7.65 -18.68 -5.70
N ASN A 84 8.31 -17.52 -5.87
CA ASN A 84 9.57 -17.21 -5.20
C ASN A 84 9.43 -17.30 -3.68
N MET A 85 8.37 -16.69 -3.12
CA MET A 85 8.10 -16.72 -1.69
C MET A 85 7.77 -18.12 -1.17
N LEU A 86 7.06 -18.94 -1.95
CA LEU A 86 6.81 -20.35 -1.59
C LEU A 86 8.10 -21.17 -1.57
N GLU A 87 8.99 -20.97 -2.55
CA GLU A 87 10.28 -21.65 -2.59
C GLU A 87 11.18 -21.24 -1.42
N LEU A 88 11.28 -19.94 -1.13
CA LEU A 88 12.02 -19.42 0.03
C LEU A 88 11.42 -19.88 1.36
N ALA A 89 10.11 -20.12 1.41
CA ALA A 89 9.43 -20.71 2.56
C ALA A 89 9.66 -22.21 2.71
N GLU A 90 10.42 -22.85 1.80
CA GLU A 90 10.67 -24.29 1.76
C GLU A 90 9.40 -25.13 1.54
N LEU A 91 8.38 -24.54 0.91
CA LEU A 91 7.12 -25.22 0.60
C LEU A 91 7.11 -25.73 -0.84
N PRO A 92 6.50 -26.91 -1.10
CA PRO A 92 6.20 -27.31 -2.47
C PRO A 92 5.39 -26.24 -3.19
N LEU A 93 5.83 -25.90 -4.42
CA LEU A 93 5.19 -24.85 -5.23
C LEU A 93 3.74 -25.22 -5.54
N ARG A 94 3.47 -26.50 -5.85
CA ARG A 94 2.12 -26.97 -6.15
C ARG A 94 1.38 -27.36 -4.88
N ALA A 95 0.10 -27.01 -4.83
CA ALA A 95 -0.76 -27.36 -3.70
C ALA A 95 -0.92 -28.88 -3.53
N CYS A 96 -1.00 -29.61 -4.65
CA CYS A 96 -1.12 -31.05 -4.66
C CYS A 96 0.16 -31.80 -4.26
N GLU A 97 1.30 -31.12 -4.09
CA GLU A 97 2.59 -31.72 -3.70
C GLU A 97 2.90 -31.54 -2.20
N ARG A 98 2.03 -30.85 -1.45
CA ARG A 98 2.23 -30.56 -0.01
C ARG A 98 2.11 -31.84 0.83
N LYS A 99 3.11 -32.10 1.67
CA LYS A 99 3.22 -33.37 2.42
C LYS A 99 2.64 -33.33 3.83
N THR A 100 2.25 -32.16 4.31
CA THR A 100 1.70 -31.92 5.66
C THR A 100 0.30 -31.35 5.55
N ILE A 101 -0.50 -31.41 6.62
CA ILE A 101 -1.86 -30.81 6.64
C ILE A 101 -1.80 -29.27 6.74
N PHE A 102 -0.80 -28.74 7.44
CA PHE A 102 -0.55 -27.31 7.56
C PHE A 102 0.90 -26.99 7.14
N PRO A 103 1.17 -25.78 6.60
CA PRO A 103 0.23 -24.70 6.30
C PRO A 103 -0.80 -25.03 5.20
N LEU A 104 -1.94 -24.36 5.22
CA LEU A 104 -2.74 -24.12 4.02
C LEU A 104 -2.34 -22.76 3.42
N VAL A 105 -2.13 -22.73 2.10
CA VAL A 105 -1.77 -21.52 1.37
C VAL A 105 -2.97 -21.01 0.60
N PHE A 106 -3.33 -19.75 0.75
CA PHE A 106 -4.46 -19.16 0.03
C PHE A 106 -4.15 -17.83 -0.64
N GLY A 107 -5.00 -17.44 -1.59
CA GLY A 107 -4.94 -16.15 -2.27
C GLY A 107 -6.22 -15.32 -2.04
N GLY A 108 -6.07 -14.01 -1.96
CA GLY A 108 -7.20 -13.06 -1.94
C GLY A 108 -6.81 -11.76 -2.62
N GLY A 109 -7.70 -10.77 -2.60
CA GLY A 109 -7.45 -9.46 -3.23
C GLY A 109 -8.05 -9.34 -4.63
N PRO A 110 -7.90 -8.17 -5.29
CA PRO A 110 -8.62 -7.85 -6.52
C PRO A 110 -8.39 -8.83 -7.67
N SER A 111 -7.17 -9.33 -7.86
CA SER A 111 -6.85 -10.26 -8.95
C SER A 111 -7.39 -11.67 -8.71
N ALA A 112 -7.75 -12.02 -7.47
CA ALA A 112 -8.29 -13.34 -7.13
C ALA A 112 -9.64 -13.64 -7.80
N VAL A 113 -10.33 -12.63 -8.36
CA VAL A 113 -11.55 -12.84 -9.15
C VAL A 113 -11.29 -13.72 -10.38
N ASN A 114 -10.07 -13.75 -10.92
CA ASN A 114 -9.61 -14.84 -11.78
C ASN A 114 -8.61 -15.72 -11.02
N PRO A 115 -9.06 -16.77 -10.33
CA PRO A 115 -8.18 -17.63 -9.54
C PRO A 115 -7.38 -18.64 -10.38
N GLU A 116 -7.82 -18.93 -11.62
CA GLU A 116 -7.33 -20.09 -12.39
C GLU A 116 -5.83 -20.07 -12.74
N PRO A 117 -5.20 -18.92 -13.07
CA PRO A 117 -3.74 -18.87 -13.26
C PRO A 117 -2.94 -19.28 -12.02
N MET A 118 -3.50 -19.09 -10.82
CA MET A 118 -2.85 -19.44 -9.56
C MET A 118 -3.40 -20.73 -8.91
N ALA A 119 -4.44 -21.33 -9.50
CA ALA A 119 -5.10 -22.53 -9.00
C ALA A 119 -4.17 -23.73 -8.76
N PRO A 120 -3.10 -23.98 -9.56
CA PRO A 120 -2.18 -25.07 -9.28
C PRO A 120 -1.35 -24.91 -8.00
N PHE A 121 -1.18 -23.67 -7.51
CA PHE A 121 -0.24 -23.32 -6.45
C PHE A 121 -0.91 -23.03 -5.11
N LEU A 122 -2.19 -22.64 -5.10
CA LEU A 122 -2.92 -22.25 -3.89
C LEU A 122 -3.94 -23.32 -3.49
N ASP A 123 -4.05 -23.59 -2.18
CA ASP A 123 -5.01 -24.56 -1.64
C ASP A 123 -6.46 -24.06 -1.78
N PHE A 124 -6.67 -22.78 -1.52
CA PHE A 124 -7.96 -22.11 -1.72
C PHE A 124 -7.79 -20.61 -2.00
N PHE A 125 -8.89 -19.96 -2.35
CA PHE A 125 -9.00 -18.53 -2.53
C PHE A 125 -10.12 -17.98 -1.67
N VAL A 126 -9.97 -16.73 -1.23
CA VAL A 126 -11.05 -15.92 -0.67
C VAL A 126 -11.41 -14.86 -1.69
N ILE A 127 -12.60 -15.00 -2.27
CA ILE A 127 -13.11 -14.13 -3.33
C ILE A 127 -14.00 -13.05 -2.72
N GLY A 128 -13.67 -11.78 -2.96
CA GLY A 128 -14.41 -10.63 -2.43
C GLY A 128 -13.80 -10.08 -1.14
N ASP A 129 -14.65 -9.59 -0.25
CA ASP A 129 -14.26 -8.97 1.02
C ASP A 129 -13.82 -10.05 2.05
N GLY A 130 -12.62 -9.90 2.61
CA GLY A 130 -12.01 -10.90 3.49
C GLY A 130 -12.38 -10.77 4.96
N GLU A 131 -13.01 -9.66 5.36
CA GLU A 131 -13.27 -9.27 6.74
C GLU A 131 -14.16 -10.27 7.50
N GLU A 132 -15.09 -10.93 6.82
CA GLU A 132 -15.94 -11.96 7.43
C GLU A 132 -15.46 -13.37 7.09
N ALA A 133 -15.00 -13.57 5.84
CA ALA A 133 -14.58 -14.87 5.34
C ALA A 133 -13.36 -15.41 6.08
N LEU A 134 -12.31 -14.60 6.30
CA LEU A 134 -11.08 -15.08 6.94
C LEU A 134 -11.28 -15.49 8.41
N PRO A 135 -11.95 -14.70 9.27
CA PRO A 135 -12.29 -15.17 10.61
C PRO A 135 -13.12 -16.46 10.60
N ALA A 136 -14.01 -16.66 9.61
CA ALA A 136 -14.77 -17.90 9.47
C ALA A 136 -13.89 -19.09 9.08
N VAL A 137 -12.96 -18.91 8.13
CA VAL A 137 -11.94 -19.91 7.78
C VAL A 137 -11.12 -20.31 9.00
N MET A 138 -10.63 -19.32 9.77
CA MET A 138 -9.80 -19.57 10.95
C MET A 138 -10.57 -20.35 12.02
N ARG A 139 -11.85 -20.04 12.25
CA ARG A 139 -12.71 -20.82 13.16
C ARG A 139 -12.88 -22.27 12.71
N GLN A 140 -13.06 -22.51 11.40
CA GLN A 140 -13.16 -23.88 10.89
C GLN A 140 -11.85 -24.65 11.03
N ILE A 141 -10.70 -23.98 10.91
CA ILE A 141 -9.38 -24.59 11.13
C ILE A 141 -9.12 -24.86 12.61
N ASP A 142 -9.48 -23.94 13.50
CA ASP A 142 -9.38 -24.13 14.95
C ASP A 142 -10.24 -25.33 15.39
N GLN A 143 -11.49 -25.39 14.92
CA GLN A 143 -12.37 -26.54 15.18
C GLN A 143 -11.78 -27.86 14.64
N PHE A 144 -11.18 -27.85 13.44
CA PHE A 144 -10.48 -29.03 12.90
C PHE A 144 -9.31 -29.44 13.79
N LYS A 145 -8.53 -28.48 14.28
CA LYS A 145 -7.39 -28.71 15.17
C LYS A 145 -7.78 -29.24 16.55
N GLN A 146 -8.99 -28.92 17.01
CA GLN A 146 -9.50 -29.41 18.29
C GLN A 146 -10.15 -30.79 18.17
N GLU A 147 -10.93 -31.03 17.11
CA GLU A 147 -11.74 -32.25 16.97
C GLU A 147 -11.04 -33.36 16.18
N VAL A 148 -10.36 -33.03 15.08
CA VAL A 148 -9.85 -34.00 14.11
C VAL A 148 -8.35 -34.19 14.27
N TYR A 149 -7.56 -33.12 14.26
CA TYR A 149 -6.11 -33.18 14.27
C TYR A 149 -5.50 -34.05 15.39
N PRO A 150 -6.02 -34.04 16.64
CA PRO A 150 -5.49 -34.87 17.73
C PRO A 150 -5.75 -36.37 17.55
N THR A 151 -6.69 -36.74 16.68
CA THR A 151 -7.02 -38.14 16.36
C THR A 151 -6.16 -38.70 15.23
N LEU A 152 -5.39 -37.85 14.54
CA LEU A 152 -4.53 -38.25 13.43
C LEU A 152 -3.17 -38.74 13.93
N ASP A 153 -2.80 -39.95 13.52
CA ASP A 153 -1.44 -40.47 13.68
C ASP A 153 -0.61 -40.08 12.45
N LEU A 154 -0.06 -38.86 12.48
CA LEU A 154 0.64 -38.26 11.34
C LEU A 154 1.83 -39.11 10.85
N ASP A 155 2.49 -39.83 11.75
CA ASP A 155 3.64 -40.68 11.42
C ASP A 155 3.24 -41.91 10.58
N LYS A 156 1.98 -42.34 10.65
CA LYS A 156 1.44 -43.44 9.84
C LYS A 156 0.84 -43.00 8.52
N MET A 157 0.57 -41.70 8.34
CA MET A 157 -0.14 -41.22 7.17
C MET A 157 0.74 -41.24 5.93
N SER A 158 0.28 -41.92 4.89
CA SER A 158 0.85 -41.79 3.55
C SER A 158 0.60 -40.39 3.00
N PHE A 159 1.38 -39.99 1.99
CA PHE A 159 1.14 -38.75 1.25
C PHE A 159 -0.30 -38.64 0.71
N ALA A 160 -0.85 -39.75 0.19
CA ALA A 160 -2.21 -39.80 -0.32
C ALA A 160 -3.26 -39.62 0.79
N ALA A 161 -3.03 -40.21 1.97
CA ALA A 161 -3.89 -40.01 3.14
C ALA A 161 -3.87 -38.56 3.63
N VAL A 162 -2.70 -37.91 3.65
CA VAL A 162 -2.58 -36.48 3.98
C VAL A 162 -3.38 -35.63 2.98
N GLN A 163 -3.21 -35.88 1.68
CA GLN A 163 -3.94 -35.17 0.64
C GLN A 163 -5.46 -35.39 0.74
N ALA A 164 -5.90 -36.59 1.07
CA ALA A 164 -7.33 -36.88 1.24
C ALA A 164 -7.93 -36.13 2.44
N VAL A 165 -7.25 -36.10 3.59
CA VAL A 165 -7.70 -35.33 4.77
C VAL A 165 -7.68 -33.82 4.50
N ARG A 166 -6.64 -33.31 3.82
CA ARG A 166 -6.59 -31.91 3.37
C ARG A 166 -7.78 -31.56 2.50
N ASN A 167 -8.13 -32.42 1.53
CA ASN A 167 -9.27 -32.17 0.65
C ASN A 167 -10.62 -32.16 1.40
N LEU A 168 -10.79 -32.98 2.44
CA LEU A 168 -11.98 -32.90 3.29
C LEU A 168 -12.04 -31.58 4.08
N LEU A 169 -10.92 -31.11 4.62
CA LEU A 169 -10.85 -29.78 5.26
C LEU A 169 -11.17 -28.67 4.25
N LEU A 170 -10.59 -28.70 3.05
CA LEU A 170 -10.89 -27.72 2.00
C LEU A 170 -12.35 -27.77 1.56
N ALA A 171 -12.95 -28.96 1.48
CA ALA A 171 -14.37 -29.11 1.15
C ALA A 171 -15.27 -28.55 2.26
N ARG A 172 -14.91 -28.73 3.53
CA ARG A 172 -15.59 -28.07 4.66
C ARG A 172 -15.56 -26.56 4.48
N LEU A 173 -14.38 -25.98 4.20
CA LEU A 173 -14.23 -24.53 4.00
C LEU A 173 -15.08 -24.04 2.82
N ALA A 174 -14.99 -24.70 1.66
CA ALA A 174 -15.73 -24.32 0.45
C ALA A 174 -17.27 -24.43 0.60
N CYS A 175 -17.75 -25.37 1.42
CA CYS A 175 -19.20 -25.54 1.65
C CYS A 175 -19.76 -24.64 2.76
N THR A 176 -18.93 -24.15 3.68
CA THR A 176 -19.42 -23.45 4.89
C THR A 176 -19.01 -21.99 4.97
N VAL A 177 -18.03 -21.56 4.18
CA VAL A 177 -17.55 -20.18 4.15
C VAL A 177 -17.80 -19.60 2.76
N SER A 178 -18.67 -18.59 2.70
CA SER A 178 -18.94 -17.86 1.46
C SER A 178 -17.68 -17.19 0.91
N GLY A 179 -17.54 -17.17 -0.42
CA GLY A 179 -16.36 -16.67 -1.10
C GLY A 179 -15.16 -17.63 -1.14
N VAL A 180 -15.22 -18.81 -0.51
CA VAL A 180 -14.11 -19.78 -0.55
C VAL A 180 -14.17 -20.64 -1.80
N TYR A 181 -13.12 -20.58 -2.62
CA TYR A 181 -12.91 -21.46 -3.78
C TYR A 181 -11.67 -22.33 -3.56
N ALA A 182 -11.83 -23.66 -3.58
CA ALA A 182 -10.71 -24.60 -3.44
C ALA A 182 -10.48 -25.38 -4.75
N PRO A 183 -9.49 -25.02 -5.59
CA PRO A 183 -9.38 -25.52 -6.96
C PRO A 183 -9.20 -27.04 -7.09
N GLN A 184 -8.60 -27.67 -6.07
CA GLN A 184 -8.37 -29.13 -6.04
C GLN A 184 -9.68 -29.93 -6.02
N LEU A 185 -10.77 -29.31 -5.57
CA LEU A 185 -12.11 -29.92 -5.51
C LEU A 185 -12.85 -29.85 -6.84
N TYR A 186 -12.22 -29.31 -7.88
CA TYR A 186 -12.82 -29.11 -9.19
C TYR A 186 -11.97 -29.74 -10.29
N THR A 187 -12.63 -30.37 -11.26
CA THR A 187 -12.00 -30.88 -12.48
C THR A 187 -11.90 -29.77 -13.51
N PHE A 188 -10.74 -29.63 -14.16
CA PHE A 188 -10.51 -28.64 -15.20
C PHE A 188 -10.47 -29.29 -16.59
N ASN A 189 -11.20 -28.72 -17.55
CA ASN A 189 -11.15 -29.12 -18.95
C ASN A 189 -11.00 -27.88 -19.86
N PRO A 190 -9.87 -27.67 -20.53
CA PRO A 190 -9.61 -26.47 -21.33
C PRO A 190 -10.51 -26.32 -22.58
N THR A 191 -11.22 -27.37 -23.01
CA THR A 191 -12.03 -27.36 -24.24
C THR A 191 -13.54 -27.26 -24.03
N GLU A 192 -14.04 -27.47 -22.81
CA GLU A 192 -15.47 -27.41 -22.45
C GLU A 192 -15.69 -26.43 -21.30
N HIS A 193 -16.89 -26.39 -20.69
CA HIS A 193 -17.11 -25.68 -19.41
C HIS A 193 -15.93 -25.92 -18.47
N PRO A 194 -15.10 -24.89 -18.19
CA PRO A 194 -13.70 -25.15 -17.90
C PRO A 194 -13.47 -25.77 -16.53
N VAL A 195 -14.42 -25.62 -15.60
CA VAL A 195 -14.28 -26.07 -14.22
C VAL A 195 -15.61 -26.70 -13.76
N LYS A 196 -15.55 -27.93 -13.20
CA LYS A 196 -16.73 -28.63 -12.65
C LYS A 196 -16.45 -29.18 -11.24
N PRO A 197 -17.39 -29.08 -10.29
CA PRO A 197 -17.19 -29.59 -8.94
C PRO A 197 -17.12 -31.12 -8.93
N ARG A 198 -16.28 -31.67 -8.05
CA ARG A 198 -16.27 -33.11 -7.72
C ARG A 198 -17.41 -33.46 -6.77
N ALA A 199 -17.81 -34.72 -6.72
CA ALA A 199 -18.80 -35.18 -5.75
C ALA A 199 -18.18 -35.31 -4.35
N LEU A 200 -18.84 -34.78 -3.31
CA LEU A 200 -18.35 -34.93 -1.93
C LEU A 200 -18.26 -36.38 -1.47
N ALA A 201 -19.18 -37.23 -1.93
CA ALA A 201 -19.15 -38.67 -1.67
C ALA A 201 -17.89 -39.34 -2.24
N GLU A 202 -17.39 -38.88 -3.39
CA GLU A 202 -16.14 -39.36 -3.99
C GLU A 202 -14.95 -38.99 -3.10
N LEU A 203 -14.88 -37.73 -2.64
CA LEU A 203 -13.81 -37.26 -1.74
C LEU A 203 -13.80 -38.03 -0.42
N ARG A 204 -14.98 -38.28 0.16
CA ARG A 204 -15.13 -39.09 1.38
C ARG A 204 -14.67 -40.53 1.16
N GLN A 205 -15.05 -41.15 0.04
CA GLN A 205 -14.64 -42.51 -0.29
C GLN A 205 -13.13 -42.63 -0.47
N ILE A 206 -12.50 -41.66 -1.13
CA ILE A 206 -11.03 -41.60 -1.27
C ILE A 206 -10.39 -41.53 0.11
N ALA A 207 -10.82 -40.59 0.97
CA ALA A 207 -10.29 -40.48 2.33
C ALA A 207 -10.48 -41.77 3.14
N GLN A 208 -11.63 -42.42 3.03
CA GLN A 208 -11.87 -43.70 3.69
C GLN A 208 -10.86 -44.77 3.25
N ASN A 209 -10.62 -44.89 1.94
CA ASN A 209 -9.70 -45.88 1.39
C ASN A 209 -8.25 -45.59 1.81
N GLU A 210 -7.79 -44.34 1.67
CA GLU A 210 -6.41 -43.96 1.97
C GLU A 210 -6.08 -44.06 3.47
N LEU A 211 -7.01 -43.65 4.34
CA LEU A 211 -6.84 -43.77 5.80
C LEU A 211 -6.83 -45.24 6.23
N THR A 212 -7.75 -46.06 5.71
CA THR A 212 -7.80 -47.50 6.00
C THR A 212 -6.52 -48.20 5.55
N ALA A 213 -5.98 -47.84 4.39
CA ALA A 213 -4.71 -48.37 3.89
C ALA A 213 -3.51 -48.05 4.80
N CYS A 214 -3.57 -46.95 5.55
CA CYS A 214 -2.56 -46.57 6.56
C CYS A 214 -2.80 -47.22 7.93
N GLY A 215 -3.82 -48.08 8.08
CA GLY A 215 -4.20 -48.69 9.35
C GLY A 215 -4.86 -47.70 10.33
N ILE A 216 -5.38 -46.58 9.83
CA ILE A 216 -6.14 -45.59 10.60
C ILE A 216 -7.61 -46.01 10.57
N ASP A 217 -8.31 -45.93 11.71
CA ASP A 217 -9.76 -46.17 11.78
C ASP A 217 -10.51 -45.03 11.10
N ALA A 218 -10.63 -45.16 9.77
CA ALA A 218 -11.29 -44.17 8.93
C ALA A 218 -12.78 -44.02 9.28
N GLN A 219 -13.43 -45.08 9.76
CA GLN A 219 -14.84 -45.03 10.14
C GLN A 219 -15.05 -44.18 11.38
N ALA A 220 -14.21 -44.37 12.41
CA ALA A 220 -14.26 -43.55 13.62
C ALA A 220 -13.93 -42.08 13.31
N LEU A 221 -12.90 -41.82 12.51
CA LEU A 221 -12.50 -40.46 12.15
C LEU A 221 -13.57 -39.73 11.33
N LEU A 222 -14.11 -40.38 10.30
CA LEU A 222 -15.11 -39.76 9.42
C LEU A 222 -16.51 -39.67 10.06
N ALA A 223 -16.69 -40.25 11.25
CA ALA A 223 -17.90 -40.11 12.08
C ALA A 223 -17.81 -38.94 13.09
N LEU A 224 -16.69 -38.21 13.13
CA LEU A 224 -16.57 -37.00 13.94
C LEU A 224 -17.56 -35.93 13.43
N PRO A 225 -18.18 -35.13 14.34
CA PRO A 225 -19.16 -34.10 13.98
C PRO A 225 -18.66 -33.11 12.91
N TYR A 226 -17.35 -32.83 12.90
CA TYR A 226 -16.70 -32.01 11.88
C TYR A 226 -17.02 -32.45 10.43
N PHE A 227 -17.21 -33.75 10.21
CA PHE A 227 -17.44 -34.36 8.91
C PHE A 227 -18.91 -34.67 8.59
N ASP A 228 -19.87 -34.17 9.38
CA ASP A 228 -21.31 -34.43 9.18
C ASP A 228 -21.82 -33.99 7.80
N LEU A 229 -21.20 -32.98 7.19
CA LEU A 229 -21.58 -32.48 5.86
C LEU A 229 -21.28 -33.45 4.70
N PHE A 230 -20.57 -34.54 4.99
CA PHE A 230 -20.22 -35.59 4.03
C PHE A 230 -21.06 -36.86 4.26
N GLU A 231 -22.04 -36.83 5.17
CA GLU A 231 -22.90 -37.99 5.46
C GLU A 231 -23.86 -38.32 4.29
N PRO A 232 -24.03 -39.61 3.95
CA PRO A 232 -25.02 -40.05 2.97
C PRO A 232 -26.44 -39.54 3.27
N GLY A 233 -27.05 -38.85 2.30
CA GLY A 233 -28.38 -38.26 2.40
C GLY A 233 -28.41 -36.86 3.03
N LYS A 234 -27.25 -36.34 3.46
CA LYS A 234 -27.08 -34.97 3.97
C LYS A 234 -25.91 -34.24 3.30
N GLU A 235 -25.33 -34.80 2.24
CA GLU A 235 -24.13 -34.24 1.63
C GLU A 235 -24.39 -32.81 1.15
N ALA A 236 -23.56 -31.88 1.61
CA ALA A 236 -23.50 -30.57 1.01
C ALA A 236 -23.08 -30.69 -0.46
N GLN A 237 -23.42 -29.68 -1.27
CA GLN A 237 -22.92 -29.59 -2.64
C GLN A 237 -21.83 -28.53 -2.68
N LEU A 238 -20.72 -28.86 -3.36
CA LEU A 238 -19.76 -27.83 -3.72
C LEU A 238 -20.45 -26.83 -4.67
N PRO A 239 -20.22 -25.53 -4.50
CA PRO A 239 -20.86 -24.53 -5.34
C PRO A 239 -20.43 -24.72 -6.80
N GLU A 240 -21.40 -24.76 -7.72
CA GLU A 240 -21.13 -24.76 -9.16
C GLU A 240 -20.41 -23.48 -9.60
N ARG A 241 -20.73 -22.36 -8.93
CA ARG A 241 -20.03 -21.08 -9.03
C ARG A 241 -19.88 -20.49 -7.63
N VAL A 242 -18.68 -20.01 -7.31
CA VAL A 242 -18.36 -19.41 -6.02
C VAL A 242 -18.82 -17.96 -6.01
N MET A 243 -19.86 -17.70 -5.22
CA MET A 243 -20.33 -16.34 -4.95
C MET A 243 -19.30 -15.60 -4.12
N ARG A 244 -18.90 -14.40 -4.58
CA ARG A 244 -17.96 -13.57 -3.81
C ARG A 244 -18.58 -13.07 -2.51
N GLN A 245 -17.76 -12.87 -1.49
CA GLN A 245 -18.16 -12.24 -0.24
C GLN A 245 -18.26 -10.72 -0.38
N VAL A 246 -19.25 -10.14 0.29
CA VAL A 246 -19.40 -8.69 0.48
C VAL A 246 -19.56 -8.41 1.96
N ALA A 247 -18.69 -7.56 2.52
CA ALA A 247 -18.74 -7.14 3.90
C ALA A 247 -19.24 -5.68 4.02
N PRO A 248 -19.98 -5.34 5.07
CA PRO A 248 -20.34 -3.95 5.36
C PRO A 248 -19.11 -3.10 5.66
N LEU A 249 -19.17 -1.78 5.41
CA LEU A 249 -18.17 -0.85 5.93
C LEU A 249 -18.55 -0.46 7.36
N LEU A 250 -17.79 -0.95 8.34
CA LEU A 250 -18.04 -0.76 9.77
C LEU A 250 -16.87 0.00 10.42
N PRO A 251 -17.05 0.73 11.52
CA PRO A 251 -15.92 1.35 12.22
C PRO A 251 -14.80 0.35 12.58
N SER A 252 -15.15 -0.91 12.88
CA SER A 252 -14.20 -1.98 13.23
C SER A 252 -13.28 -2.41 12.09
N ASN A 253 -13.68 -2.23 10.82
CA ASN A 253 -12.83 -2.54 9.66
C ASN A 253 -12.10 -1.32 9.09
N GLN A 254 -12.00 -0.23 9.86
CA GLN A 254 -11.06 0.84 9.60
C GLN A 254 -9.83 0.66 10.50
N PRO A 255 -8.63 0.51 9.93
CA PRO A 255 -7.41 0.47 10.72
C PRO A 255 -7.19 1.80 11.43
N THR A 256 -7.08 1.75 12.76
CA THR A 256 -6.78 2.91 13.62
C THR A 256 -5.55 2.69 14.49
N ARG A 257 -5.07 1.45 14.61
CA ARG A 257 -3.84 1.05 15.31
C ARG A 257 -2.82 0.51 14.31
N ASN A 258 -2.56 1.31 13.27
CA ASN A 258 -1.60 0.97 12.23
C ASN A 258 -0.19 0.85 12.80
N LEU A 259 0.54 -0.16 12.33
CA LEU A 259 1.97 -0.23 12.59
C LEU A 259 2.67 0.95 11.94
N VAL A 260 3.49 1.65 12.73
CA VAL A 260 4.19 2.86 12.32
C VAL A 260 5.56 2.45 11.77
N PRO A 261 5.79 2.54 10.45
CA PRO A 261 7.07 2.16 9.86
C PRO A 261 8.17 3.13 10.30
N TYR A 262 9.38 2.63 10.51
CA TYR A 262 10.52 3.52 10.78
C TYR A 262 11.06 4.20 9.52
N LEU A 263 10.72 3.68 8.35
CA LEU A 263 11.11 4.17 7.03
C LEU A 263 9.92 4.87 6.36
N ALA A 264 10.21 5.82 5.47
CA ALA A 264 9.20 6.41 4.60
C ALA A 264 8.62 5.37 3.61
N LEU A 265 7.30 5.24 3.56
CA LEU A 265 6.62 4.37 2.60
C LEU A 265 6.36 5.06 1.24
N VAL A 266 5.99 4.27 0.23
CA VAL A 266 5.51 4.81 -1.07
C VAL A 266 4.27 5.69 -0.88
N HIS A 267 3.37 5.29 0.02
CA HIS A 267 2.27 6.13 0.51
C HIS A 267 2.37 6.27 2.03
N ASP A 268 3.15 7.26 2.45
CA ASP A 268 3.45 7.55 3.85
C ASP A 268 2.40 8.47 4.50
N ARG A 269 1.19 7.93 4.68
CA ARG A 269 0.03 8.66 5.20
C ARG A 269 -1.02 7.72 5.79
N GLU A 270 -1.88 8.27 6.63
CA GLU A 270 -3.10 7.57 7.03
C GLU A 270 -4.11 7.52 5.89
N VAL A 271 -4.93 6.48 5.90
CA VAL A 271 -5.92 6.22 4.86
C VAL A 271 -7.27 6.00 5.52
N LEU A 272 -8.27 6.77 5.10
CA LEU A 272 -9.66 6.63 5.52
C LEU A 272 -10.46 6.10 4.34
N GLU A 273 -10.98 4.87 4.42
CA GLU A 273 -11.86 4.35 3.38
C GLU A 273 -13.24 4.96 3.53
N VAL A 274 -13.60 5.84 2.60
CA VAL A 274 -14.85 6.61 2.66
C VAL A 274 -15.97 5.93 1.90
N ARG A 275 -15.59 5.15 0.89
CA ARG A 275 -16.50 4.46 -0.02
C ARG A 275 -15.83 3.24 -0.64
N ARG A 276 -16.52 2.10 -0.61
CA ARG A 276 -16.17 0.87 -1.33
C ARG A 276 -17.19 0.64 -2.45
N GLY A 277 -16.71 0.27 -3.63
CA GLY A 277 -17.53 0.12 -4.82
C GLY A 277 -17.73 1.43 -5.62
N CYS A 278 -17.90 1.29 -6.93
CA CYS A 278 -18.15 2.37 -7.88
C CYS A 278 -19.26 1.95 -8.84
N ASP A 279 -20.32 2.73 -8.94
CA ASP A 279 -21.52 2.40 -9.72
C ASP A 279 -21.59 3.14 -11.07
N ARG A 280 -20.52 3.84 -11.45
CA ARG A 280 -20.37 4.50 -12.76
C ARG A 280 -20.28 3.51 -13.92
N GLY A 281 -19.85 2.26 -13.66
CA GLY A 281 -19.87 1.20 -14.66
C GLY A 281 -19.01 1.47 -15.90
N CYS A 282 -17.81 2.04 -15.73
CA CYS A 282 -16.87 2.21 -16.85
C CYS A 282 -16.48 0.84 -17.41
N ARG A 283 -16.66 0.64 -18.73
CA ARG A 283 -16.66 -0.70 -19.37
C ARG A 283 -15.32 -1.43 -19.41
N PHE A 284 -14.24 -0.75 -19.05
CA PHE A 284 -12.89 -1.30 -18.92
C PHE A 284 -12.49 -1.57 -17.45
N CYS A 285 -13.20 -0.98 -16.49
CA CYS A 285 -12.76 -0.92 -15.09
C CYS A 285 -13.28 -2.13 -14.31
N GLN A 286 -12.47 -3.18 -14.18
CA GLN A 286 -12.83 -4.38 -13.42
C GLN A 286 -13.28 -4.07 -11.97
N PRO A 287 -12.57 -3.24 -11.17
CA PRO A 287 -13.03 -2.86 -9.84
C PRO A 287 -14.43 -2.23 -9.79
N GLY A 288 -14.84 -1.54 -10.86
CA GLY A 288 -16.17 -0.97 -10.99
C GLY A 288 -17.29 -2.01 -11.03
N TYR A 289 -16.98 -3.27 -11.35
CA TYR A 289 -17.94 -4.38 -11.34
C TYR A 289 -17.74 -5.28 -10.11
N THR A 290 -16.48 -5.55 -9.73
CA THR A 290 -16.14 -6.57 -8.72
C THR A 290 -16.23 -6.08 -7.26
N PHE A 291 -16.40 -4.78 -7.01
CA PHE A 291 -16.56 -4.23 -5.65
C PHE A 291 -17.99 -3.79 -5.30
N LEU A 292 -18.94 -3.83 -6.24
CA LEU A 292 -20.34 -3.48 -5.98
C LEU A 292 -20.95 -4.37 -4.86
N PRO A 293 -22.04 -3.98 -4.18
CA PRO A 293 -22.72 -2.68 -4.23
C PRO A 293 -21.84 -1.54 -3.68
N VAL A 294 -22.34 -0.30 -3.72
CA VAL A 294 -21.66 0.85 -3.09
C VAL A 294 -21.94 0.85 -1.59
N ARG A 295 -20.90 1.04 -0.78
CA ARG A 295 -20.97 1.19 0.67
C ARG A 295 -20.19 2.43 1.07
N GLU A 296 -20.79 3.35 1.81
CA GLU A 296 -20.19 4.62 2.24
C GLU A 296 -20.21 4.77 3.76
N ARG A 297 -19.24 5.52 4.31
CA ARG A 297 -19.21 5.91 5.73
C ARG A 297 -19.86 7.27 5.94
N SER A 298 -20.30 7.56 7.15
CA SER A 298 -20.76 8.91 7.53
C SER A 298 -19.58 9.86 7.80
N ALA A 299 -19.85 11.18 7.76
CA ALA A 299 -18.85 12.19 8.08
C ALA A 299 -18.41 12.12 9.55
N GLU A 300 -19.36 11.84 10.46
CA GLU A 300 -19.15 11.72 11.90
C GLU A 300 -18.20 10.56 12.23
N GLU A 301 -18.44 9.39 11.63
CA GLU A 301 -17.55 8.23 11.77
C GLU A 301 -16.14 8.53 11.28
N LEU A 302 -16.01 9.18 10.12
CA LEU A 302 -14.70 9.53 9.54
C LEU A 302 -13.89 10.45 10.46
N VAL A 303 -14.53 11.43 11.12
CA VAL A 303 -13.85 12.30 12.08
C VAL A 303 -13.31 11.49 13.26
N GLU A 304 -14.12 10.63 13.86
CA GLU A 304 -13.67 9.85 15.02
C GLU A 304 -12.56 8.84 14.64
N LEU A 305 -12.72 8.15 13.52
CA LEU A 305 -11.71 7.23 12.99
C LEU A 305 -10.40 7.95 12.69
N SER A 306 -10.46 9.15 12.09
CA SER A 306 -9.27 9.95 11.79
C SER A 306 -8.52 10.43 13.03
N LYS A 307 -9.25 10.79 14.11
CA LYS A 307 -8.64 11.17 15.39
C LYS A 307 -7.84 10.02 15.98
N GLN A 308 -8.42 8.82 15.99
CA GLN A 308 -7.75 7.63 16.51
C GLN A 308 -6.53 7.25 15.67
N ALA A 309 -6.70 7.16 14.34
CA ALA A 309 -5.61 6.79 13.43
C ALA A 309 -4.42 7.76 13.52
N LEU A 310 -4.67 9.07 13.46
CA LEU A 310 -3.62 10.09 13.53
C LEU A 310 -2.96 10.18 14.91
N LYS A 311 -3.74 9.99 15.99
CA LYS A 311 -3.20 9.93 17.35
C LYS A 311 -2.24 8.75 17.52
N ASN A 312 -2.58 7.59 16.97
CA ASN A 312 -1.79 6.38 17.13
C ASN A 312 -0.56 6.36 16.23
N SER A 313 -0.62 6.97 15.04
CA SER A 313 0.47 6.89 14.07
C SER A 313 1.39 8.10 14.01
N GLY A 314 0.91 9.28 14.39
CA GLY A 314 1.66 10.53 14.29
C GLY A 314 1.87 11.05 12.87
N HIS A 315 1.19 10.51 11.85
CA HIS A 315 1.32 11.01 10.48
C HIS A 315 0.94 12.49 10.34
N GLU A 316 1.58 13.17 9.40
CA GLU A 316 1.30 14.56 9.02
C GLU A 316 0.31 14.68 7.85
N GLU A 317 -0.02 13.55 7.22
CA GLU A 317 -0.95 13.46 6.09
C GLU A 317 -1.95 12.31 6.31
N TYR A 318 -3.19 12.54 5.90
CA TYR A 318 -4.22 11.50 5.75
C TYR A 318 -4.93 11.67 4.41
N SER A 319 -5.50 10.59 3.89
CA SER A 319 -6.15 10.56 2.57
C SER A 319 -7.50 9.87 2.60
N MET A 320 -8.42 10.32 1.75
CA MET A 320 -9.70 9.64 1.52
C MET A 320 -9.54 8.60 0.42
N LEU A 321 -9.79 7.33 0.73
CA LEU A 321 -9.70 6.19 -0.18
C LEU A 321 -11.10 5.80 -0.69
N SER A 322 -11.22 5.72 -2.01
CA SER A 322 -12.37 5.18 -2.75
C SER A 322 -11.95 4.95 -4.21
N LEU A 323 -12.66 4.08 -4.93
CA LEU A 323 -12.56 3.97 -6.38
C LEU A 323 -13.00 5.26 -7.09
N CYS A 324 -13.93 6.01 -6.49
CA CYS A 324 -14.31 7.35 -6.90
C CYS A 324 -14.68 8.18 -5.67
N VAL A 325 -13.74 8.97 -5.15
CA VAL A 325 -13.99 9.86 -4.00
C VAL A 325 -14.96 10.98 -4.37
N SER A 326 -14.93 11.46 -5.61
CA SER A 326 -15.79 12.57 -6.06
C SER A 326 -17.28 12.22 -6.07
N ASP A 327 -17.63 10.92 -6.12
CA ASP A 327 -19.01 10.43 -6.05
C ASP A 327 -19.47 10.13 -4.62
N TYR A 328 -18.61 10.28 -3.61
CA TYR A 328 -18.98 10.06 -2.21
C TYR A 328 -20.06 11.08 -1.77
N THR A 329 -21.23 10.58 -1.37
CA THR A 329 -22.42 11.41 -1.13
C THR A 329 -22.18 12.52 -0.11
N SER A 330 -21.40 12.24 0.93
CA SER A 330 -21.07 13.16 2.02
C SER A 330 -19.66 13.77 1.92
N LEU A 331 -19.09 13.85 0.71
CA LEU A 331 -17.73 14.38 0.48
C LEU A 331 -17.54 15.77 1.09
N TYR A 332 -18.42 16.72 0.77
CA TYR A 332 -18.29 18.10 1.24
C TYR A 332 -18.37 18.23 2.76
N ASP A 333 -19.35 17.56 3.40
CA ASP A 333 -19.48 17.53 4.86
C ASP A 333 -18.23 16.94 5.51
N SER A 334 -17.74 15.83 4.97
CA SER A 334 -16.60 15.11 5.53
C SER A 334 -15.32 15.93 5.42
N VAL A 335 -15.02 16.52 4.26
CA VAL A 335 -13.83 17.37 4.07
C VAL A 335 -13.85 18.54 5.06
N ARG A 336 -14.99 19.24 5.20
CA ARG A 336 -15.12 20.36 6.13
C ARG A 336 -14.95 19.92 7.58
N ALA A 337 -15.58 18.82 7.97
CA ALA A 337 -15.50 18.29 9.33
C ALA A 337 -14.06 17.84 9.69
N LEU A 338 -13.41 17.13 8.77
CA LEU A 338 -12.03 16.68 8.91
C LEU A 338 -11.03 17.85 8.96
N ASN A 339 -11.20 18.85 8.09
CA ASN A 339 -10.37 20.05 8.12
C ASN A 339 -10.53 20.83 9.42
N ARG A 340 -11.75 21.01 9.91
CA ARG A 340 -12.00 21.66 11.21
C ARG A 340 -11.31 20.93 12.36
N GLU A 341 -11.39 19.60 12.37
CA GLU A 341 -10.76 18.78 13.40
C GLU A 341 -9.22 18.84 13.33
N HIS A 342 -8.62 18.86 12.13
CA HIS A 342 -7.17 18.64 12.01
C HIS A 342 -6.34 19.84 11.55
N ALA A 343 -6.94 20.94 11.09
CA ALA A 343 -6.20 22.11 10.59
C ALA A 343 -5.28 22.72 11.66
N HIS A 344 -5.74 22.79 12.92
CA HIS A 344 -4.93 23.30 14.03
C HIS A 344 -3.74 22.39 14.38
N LYS A 345 -3.80 21.10 14.02
CA LYS A 345 -2.72 20.11 14.14
C LYS A 345 -1.80 20.10 12.93
N ARG A 346 -2.06 20.96 11.93
CA ARG A 346 -1.35 21.06 10.66
C ARG A 346 -1.24 19.74 9.91
N THR A 347 -2.25 18.87 10.03
CA THR A 347 -2.32 17.62 9.29
C THR A 347 -3.01 17.84 7.95
N SER A 348 -2.37 17.49 6.83
CA SER A 348 -2.94 17.71 5.49
C SER A 348 -3.85 16.56 5.06
N LEU A 349 -5.00 16.91 4.49
CA LEU A 349 -5.87 15.98 3.76
C LEU A 349 -5.47 15.92 2.27
N SER A 350 -5.33 14.72 1.72
CA SER A 350 -5.06 14.50 0.30
C SER A 350 -6.03 13.54 -0.40
N PHE A 351 -6.03 13.58 -1.74
CA PHE A 351 -6.82 12.72 -2.59
C PHE A 351 -5.93 11.95 -3.57
N PRO A 352 -6.12 10.63 -3.75
CA PRO A 352 -5.30 9.83 -4.67
C PRO A 352 -5.60 10.10 -6.16
N SER A 353 -6.88 10.17 -6.56
CA SER A 353 -7.34 10.50 -7.93
C SER A 353 -8.80 10.96 -7.92
N GLN A 354 -9.22 11.84 -8.84
CA GLN A 354 -10.57 12.42 -8.91
C GLN A 354 -11.21 12.35 -10.30
N ARG A 355 -12.55 12.27 -10.33
CA ARG A 355 -13.35 12.43 -11.56
C ARG A 355 -13.48 13.92 -11.87
N ALA A 356 -13.26 14.32 -13.12
CA ALA A 356 -13.17 15.74 -13.48
C ALA A 356 -14.50 16.49 -13.34
N ASP A 357 -15.62 15.87 -13.68
CA ASP A 357 -16.96 16.47 -13.66
C ASP A 357 -17.53 16.75 -12.26
N ARG A 358 -17.03 16.07 -11.23
CA ARG A 358 -17.49 16.22 -9.84
C ARG A 358 -16.51 17.01 -8.98
N MET A 359 -15.45 17.55 -9.58
CA MET A 359 -14.54 18.49 -8.90
C MET A 359 -15.20 19.87 -8.87
N ASN A 360 -15.62 20.32 -7.67
CA ASN A 360 -16.20 21.64 -7.49
C ASN A 360 -15.20 22.61 -6.82
N LEU A 361 -15.40 23.91 -7.06
CA LEU A 361 -14.60 24.95 -6.42
C LEU A 361 -14.66 24.86 -4.89
N ASP A 362 -15.82 24.55 -4.31
CA ASP A 362 -15.99 24.48 -2.85
C ASP A 362 -15.07 23.45 -2.17
N VAL A 363 -14.97 22.23 -2.70
CA VAL A 363 -14.04 21.20 -2.19
C VAL A 363 -12.60 21.62 -2.47
N ALA A 364 -12.33 22.19 -3.65
CA ALA A 364 -11.01 22.69 -4.01
C ALA A 364 -10.54 23.83 -3.08
N GLU A 365 -11.47 24.65 -2.57
CA GLU A 365 -11.19 25.71 -1.59
C GLU A 365 -10.91 25.16 -0.20
N GLU A 366 -11.69 24.19 0.27
CA GLU A 366 -11.46 23.55 1.57
C GLU A 366 -10.09 22.85 1.63
N LEU A 367 -9.63 22.26 0.52
CA LEU A 367 -8.30 21.64 0.43
C LEU A 367 -7.12 22.65 0.47
N LYS A 368 -7.37 23.97 0.39
CA LYS A 368 -6.29 24.99 0.44
C LYS A 368 -5.65 25.12 1.83
N THR A 369 -6.27 24.56 2.87
CA THR A 369 -6.06 24.97 4.27
C THR A 369 -4.72 24.54 4.90
N VAL A 370 -4.05 23.49 4.41
CA VAL A 370 -2.84 22.96 5.10
C VAL A 370 -1.62 22.78 4.18
N ARG A 371 -1.73 22.08 3.04
CA ARG A 371 -0.63 21.86 2.07
C ARG A 371 -1.18 21.47 0.69
N LYS A 372 -0.63 22.03 -0.40
CA LYS A 372 -1.08 21.69 -1.77
C LYS A 372 -0.27 20.54 -2.36
N SER A 373 -0.86 19.35 -2.47
CA SER A 373 -0.36 18.28 -3.35
C SER A 373 -0.77 18.55 -4.80
N GLY A 374 -0.15 17.91 -5.80
CA GLY A 374 -0.69 17.90 -7.16
C GLY A 374 -2.09 17.26 -7.20
N ILE A 375 -2.93 17.66 -8.16
CA ILE A 375 -4.26 17.06 -8.39
C ILE A 375 -4.19 16.09 -9.57
N THR A 376 -4.82 14.93 -9.45
CA THR A 376 -4.91 13.93 -10.52
C THR A 376 -6.35 13.85 -11.03
N LEU A 377 -6.52 14.00 -12.34
CA LEU A 377 -7.78 13.85 -13.06
C LEU A 377 -7.66 12.70 -14.05
N ALA A 378 -8.72 11.90 -14.22
CA ALA A 378 -8.71 10.75 -15.12
C ALA A 378 -9.80 10.86 -16.22
N PRO A 379 -9.53 11.57 -17.34
CA PRO A 379 -10.44 11.61 -18.48
C PRO A 379 -10.52 10.31 -19.27
N GLU A 380 -9.48 9.46 -19.21
CA GLU A 380 -9.32 8.16 -19.90
C GLU A 380 -9.22 8.21 -21.43
N ALA A 381 -10.03 9.03 -22.10
CA ALA A 381 -10.06 9.12 -23.56
C ALA A 381 -10.07 10.57 -24.05
N GLY A 382 -9.55 10.79 -25.26
CA GLY A 382 -9.40 12.13 -25.84
C GLY A 382 -10.67 12.72 -26.45
N SER A 383 -11.53 11.90 -27.06
CA SER A 383 -12.79 12.32 -27.67
C SER A 383 -14.00 12.03 -26.77
N GLU A 384 -15.10 12.78 -26.96
CA GLU A 384 -16.38 12.47 -26.31
C GLU A 384 -16.95 11.13 -26.78
N LYS A 385 -16.82 10.83 -28.08
CA LYS A 385 -17.20 9.54 -28.68
C LYS A 385 -16.61 8.36 -27.90
N LEU A 386 -15.28 8.34 -27.74
CA LEU A 386 -14.60 7.25 -27.05
C LEU A 386 -14.89 7.26 -25.54
N ARG A 387 -15.13 8.42 -24.93
CA ARG A 387 -15.62 8.51 -23.53
C ARG A 387 -17.01 7.90 -23.36
N ALA A 388 -17.90 8.01 -24.35
CA ALA A 388 -19.20 7.35 -24.35
C ALA A 388 -19.08 5.82 -24.55
N VAL A 389 -18.21 5.38 -25.46
CA VAL A 389 -17.88 3.96 -25.69
C VAL A 389 -17.44 3.27 -24.40
N ILE A 390 -16.58 3.89 -23.62
CA ILE A 390 -16.09 3.32 -22.36
C ILE A 390 -17.01 3.58 -21.15
N ASN A 391 -18.15 4.23 -21.36
CA ASN A 391 -19.11 4.67 -20.34
C ASN A 391 -18.48 5.56 -19.25
N LYS A 392 -17.72 6.58 -19.66
CA LYS A 392 -17.18 7.58 -18.73
C LYS A 392 -18.17 8.71 -18.45
N GLY A 393 -19.05 9.06 -19.40
CA GLY A 393 -20.05 10.11 -19.19
C GLY A 393 -19.45 11.48 -18.91
N LEU A 394 -18.28 11.78 -19.49
CA LEU A 394 -17.50 12.99 -19.23
C LEU A 394 -17.36 13.80 -20.51
N LYS A 395 -17.89 15.03 -20.51
CA LYS A 395 -17.81 15.97 -21.63
C LYS A 395 -16.48 16.70 -21.64
N HIS A 396 -16.10 17.19 -22.82
CA HIS A 396 -14.86 17.95 -23.03
C HIS A 396 -14.81 19.19 -22.15
N GLU A 397 -15.90 19.96 -22.11
CA GLU A 397 -16.01 21.18 -21.30
C GLU A 397 -15.80 20.91 -19.80
N GLN A 398 -16.29 19.77 -19.30
CA GLN A 398 -16.12 19.39 -17.89
C GLN A 398 -14.65 19.12 -17.54
N ILE A 399 -13.88 18.55 -18.48
CA ILE A 399 -12.43 18.32 -18.28
C ILE A 399 -11.70 19.65 -18.19
N ILE A 400 -11.98 20.56 -19.13
CA ILE A 400 -11.34 21.88 -19.17
C ILE A 400 -11.72 22.69 -17.92
N ASN A 401 -13.01 22.73 -17.56
CA ASN A 401 -13.50 23.42 -16.37
C ASN A 401 -12.87 22.90 -15.07
N ALA A 402 -12.61 21.59 -14.98
CA ALA A 402 -11.95 20.99 -13.81
C ALA A 402 -10.48 21.44 -13.71
N ILE A 403 -9.74 21.42 -14.81
CA ILE A 403 -8.34 21.89 -14.85
C ILE A 403 -8.29 23.39 -14.53
N ASP A 404 -9.22 24.16 -15.10
CA ASP A 404 -9.34 25.59 -14.87
C ASP A 404 -9.64 25.93 -13.42
N SER A 405 -10.58 25.21 -12.80
CA SER A 405 -10.94 25.37 -11.38
C SER A 405 -9.77 25.02 -10.46
N ALA A 406 -9.00 23.96 -10.78
CA ALA A 406 -7.80 23.63 -10.04
C ALA A 406 -6.73 24.73 -10.15
N TYR A 407 -6.51 25.27 -11.35
CA TYR A 407 -5.55 26.34 -11.54
C TYR A 407 -5.98 27.63 -10.81
N GLU A 408 -7.27 27.99 -10.84
CA GLU A 408 -7.84 29.13 -10.13
C GLU A 408 -7.73 29.00 -8.60
N ALA A 409 -7.87 27.79 -8.08
CA ALA A 409 -7.62 27.49 -6.67
C ALA A 409 -6.12 27.41 -6.32
N GLY A 410 -5.25 27.59 -7.31
CA GLY A 410 -3.82 27.82 -7.15
C GLY A 410 -2.99 26.55 -7.09
N TRP A 411 -3.48 25.45 -7.69
CA TRP A 411 -2.63 24.32 -8.06
C TRP A 411 -1.70 24.72 -9.22
N GLN A 412 -0.45 24.28 -9.16
CA GLN A 412 0.57 24.58 -10.18
C GLN A 412 0.89 23.37 -11.07
N SER A 413 0.42 22.18 -10.67
CA SER A 413 0.64 20.94 -11.40
C SER A 413 -0.64 20.10 -11.38
N VAL A 414 -1.03 19.62 -12.55
CA VAL A 414 -2.18 18.73 -12.77
C VAL A 414 -1.69 17.47 -13.48
N LYS A 415 -2.01 16.31 -12.93
CA LYS A 415 -1.77 15.00 -13.55
C LYS A 415 -3.03 14.54 -14.26
N LEU A 416 -2.90 14.06 -15.49
CA LEU A 416 -3.98 13.58 -16.33
C LEU A 416 -3.72 12.14 -16.74
N TYR A 417 -4.67 11.24 -16.49
CA TYR A 417 -4.60 9.84 -16.89
C TYR A 417 -5.50 9.58 -18.09
N PHE A 418 -4.88 9.07 -19.14
CA PHE A 418 -5.53 8.59 -20.35
C PHE A 418 -5.10 7.15 -20.63
N MET A 419 -5.84 6.52 -21.52
CA MET A 419 -5.56 5.19 -22.03
C MET A 419 -5.30 5.26 -23.54
N CYS A 420 -4.64 4.24 -24.08
CA CYS A 420 -4.60 3.98 -25.51
C CYS A 420 -4.89 2.51 -25.81
N GLY A 421 -5.30 2.22 -27.05
CA GLY A 421 -5.66 0.87 -27.49
C GLY A 421 -7.04 0.42 -27.01
N LEU A 422 -7.92 1.36 -26.64
CA LEU A 422 -9.31 1.06 -26.28
C LEU A 422 -10.09 0.50 -27.49
N PRO A 423 -11.14 -0.32 -27.26
CA PRO A 423 -12.03 -0.74 -28.33
C PRO A 423 -12.63 0.47 -29.06
N PHE A 424 -12.70 0.40 -30.39
CA PHE A 424 -13.21 1.46 -31.28
C PHE A 424 -12.40 2.77 -31.29
N GLU A 425 -11.16 2.77 -30.79
CA GLU A 425 -10.26 3.93 -30.82
C GLU A 425 -9.61 4.14 -32.19
N ASP A 426 -9.67 5.38 -32.68
CA ASP A 426 -8.96 5.84 -33.88
C ASP A 426 -7.87 6.88 -33.56
N ASP A 427 -7.14 7.33 -34.59
CA ASP A 427 -6.05 8.30 -34.43
C ASP A 427 -6.55 9.74 -34.11
N ASP A 428 -7.82 10.04 -34.38
CA ASP A 428 -8.45 11.31 -34.00
C ASP A 428 -8.76 11.34 -32.50
N ASP A 429 -9.13 10.20 -31.92
CA ASP A 429 -9.27 10.04 -30.47
C ASP A 429 -7.93 10.33 -29.74
N LEU A 430 -6.82 9.83 -30.28
CA LEU A 430 -5.47 10.11 -29.78
C LEU A 430 -5.09 11.59 -29.96
N ALA A 431 -5.49 12.19 -31.09
CA ALA A 431 -5.30 13.63 -31.31
C ALA A 431 -6.09 14.47 -30.29
N GLY A 432 -7.28 14.01 -29.91
CA GLY A 432 -8.13 14.64 -28.90
C GLY A 432 -7.43 14.78 -27.54
N ILE A 433 -6.60 13.82 -27.14
CA ILE A 433 -5.79 13.90 -25.91
C ILE A 433 -4.89 15.13 -25.95
N ILE A 434 -4.15 15.32 -27.05
CA ILE A 434 -3.24 16.46 -27.21
C ILE A 434 -4.02 17.77 -27.33
N ALA A 435 -5.22 17.75 -27.94
CA ALA A 435 -6.10 18.90 -28.03
C ALA A 435 -6.52 19.41 -26.65
N ILE A 436 -6.94 18.51 -25.75
CA ILE A 436 -7.29 18.85 -24.34
C ILE A 436 -6.10 19.53 -23.64
N LEU A 437 -4.90 18.96 -23.75
CA LEU A 437 -3.69 19.50 -23.11
C LEU A 437 -3.31 20.89 -23.67
N LYS A 438 -3.48 21.07 -24.98
CA LYS A 438 -3.24 22.34 -25.66
C LYS A 438 -4.21 23.41 -25.20
N GLU A 439 -5.50 23.09 -25.16
CA GLU A 439 -6.56 24.01 -24.72
C GLU A 439 -6.36 24.44 -23.26
N ALA A 440 -6.15 23.48 -22.36
CA ALA A 440 -5.85 23.75 -20.95
C ALA A 440 -4.62 24.67 -20.78
N THR A 441 -3.56 24.45 -21.57
CA THR A 441 -2.37 25.31 -21.56
C THR A 441 -2.69 26.73 -22.05
N VAL A 442 -3.52 26.87 -23.08
CA VAL A 442 -3.95 28.17 -23.60
C VAL A 442 -4.78 28.92 -22.55
N HIS A 443 -5.74 28.25 -21.90
CA HIS A 443 -6.55 28.84 -20.84
C HIS A 443 -5.69 29.34 -19.67
N ALA A 444 -4.76 28.51 -19.18
CA ALA A 444 -3.85 28.89 -18.10
C ALA A 444 -2.97 30.11 -18.47
N ARG A 445 -2.49 30.19 -19.73
CA ARG A 445 -1.72 31.34 -20.23
C ARG A 445 -2.56 32.61 -20.31
N LEU A 446 -3.80 32.52 -20.79
CA LEU A 446 -4.71 33.67 -20.85
C LEU A 446 -5.02 34.22 -19.46
N LYS A 447 -5.33 33.33 -18.50
CA LYS A 447 -5.55 33.71 -17.08
C LYS A 447 -4.32 34.37 -16.46
N ARG A 448 -3.13 33.81 -16.72
CA ARG A 448 -1.86 34.40 -16.25
C ARG A 448 -1.60 35.79 -16.84
N LYS A 449 -1.93 35.99 -18.12
CA LYS A 449 -1.80 37.29 -18.78
C LYS A 449 -2.79 38.32 -18.21
N ALA A 450 -4.00 37.89 -17.85
CA ALA A 450 -5.02 38.74 -17.25
C ALA A 450 -4.70 39.13 -15.79
N GLU A 451 -4.21 38.18 -14.98
CA GLU A 451 -3.95 38.36 -13.55
C GLU A 451 -2.52 37.91 -13.15
N PRO A 452 -1.47 38.61 -13.60
CA PRO A 452 -0.08 38.19 -13.37
C PRO A 452 0.33 38.18 -11.89
N ALA A 453 -0.33 38.98 -11.05
CA ALA A 453 -0.10 39.00 -9.61
C ALA A 453 -0.59 37.73 -8.89
N LYS A 454 -1.68 37.13 -9.41
CA LYS A 454 -2.32 35.92 -8.86
C LYS A 454 -1.61 34.65 -9.34
N TYR A 455 -1.30 34.57 -10.63
CA TYR A 455 -0.71 33.38 -11.25
C TYR A 455 0.79 33.55 -11.52
N ARG A 456 1.62 33.25 -10.52
CA ARG A 456 3.09 33.48 -10.59
C ARG A 456 3.86 32.46 -11.41
N ARG A 457 3.36 31.23 -11.54
CA ARG A 457 4.01 30.12 -12.26
C ARG A 457 3.10 29.59 -13.36
N ASP A 458 3.71 29.00 -14.38
CA ASP A 458 2.97 28.28 -15.41
C ASP A 458 2.33 27.01 -14.84
N LEU A 459 1.21 26.60 -15.44
CA LEU A 459 0.57 25.33 -15.15
C LEU A 459 1.38 24.20 -15.81
N GLU A 460 1.93 23.32 -14.98
CA GLU A 460 2.59 22.11 -15.43
C GLU A 460 1.58 20.96 -15.56
N LEU A 461 1.61 20.25 -16.68
CA LEU A 461 0.74 19.11 -16.94
C LEU A 461 1.57 17.83 -17.04
N THR A 462 1.20 16.79 -16.30
CA THR A 462 1.76 15.45 -16.49
C THR A 462 0.69 14.56 -17.09
N CYS A 463 0.86 14.12 -18.33
CA CYS A 463 -0.03 13.20 -19.02
C CYS A 463 0.55 11.78 -18.93
N THR A 464 -0.18 10.84 -18.33
CA THR A 464 0.21 9.42 -18.29
C THR A 464 -0.75 8.62 -19.16
N ILE A 465 -0.20 7.86 -20.11
CA ILE A 465 -0.94 7.00 -21.02
C ILE A 465 -0.72 5.54 -20.62
N SER A 466 -1.77 4.91 -20.12
CA SER A 466 -1.77 3.47 -19.85
C SER A 466 -2.23 2.70 -21.08
N ASN A 467 -1.67 1.53 -21.34
CA ASN A 467 -2.17 0.66 -22.40
C ASN A 467 -3.43 -0.06 -21.92
N PHE A 468 -4.45 -0.17 -22.76
CA PHE A 468 -5.65 -0.93 -22.43
C PHE A 468 -5.33 -2.43 -22.30
N VAL A 469 -5.73 -3.00 -21.16
CA VAL A 469 -5.66 -4.43 -20.87
C VAL A 469 -7.09 -4.93 -20.65
N PRO A 470 -7.63 -5.83 -21.48
CA PRO A 470 -8.95 -6.40 -21.24
C PRO A 470 -8.93 -7.24 -19.94
N LYS A 471 -9.86 -6.95 -19.03
CA LYS A 471 -9.92 -7.59 -17.71
C LYS A 471 -11.18 -8.47 -17.55
N PRO A 472 -11.10 -9.57 -16.77
CA PRO A 472 -12.25 -10.39 -16.40
C PRO A 472 -13.42 -9.59 -15.83
N PHE A 473 -14.64 -10.06 -16.04
CA PHE A 473 -15.87 -9.44 -15.53
C PHE A 473 -16.10 -7.99 -15.95
N THR A 474 -15.56 -7.61 -17.10
CA THR A 474 -15.86 -6.34 -17.75
C THR A 474 -16.59 -6.60 -19.07
N PRO A 475 -17.42 -5.65 -19.57
CA PRO A 475 -17.97 -5.75 -20.91
C PRO A 475 -16.88 -5.92 -21.99
N PHE A 476 -15.66 -5.43 -21.73
CA PHE A 476 -14.56 -5.54 -22.67
C PHE A 476 -13.71 -6.81 -22.53
N GLN A 477 -14.05 -7.75 -21.66
CA GLN A 477 -13.30 -9.00 -21.47
C GLN A 477 -13.14 -9.82 -22.75
N TRP A 478 -14.09 -9.69 -23.69
CA TRP A 478 -14.14 -10.40 -24.97
C TRP A 478 -13.36 -9.72 -26.09
N PHE A 479 -12.92 -8.47 -25.93
CA PHE A 479 -12.09 -7.83 -26.95
C PHE A 479 -10.65 -8.39 -26.92
N PRO A 480 -10.01 -8.55 -28.09
CA PRO A 480 -8.58 -8.79 -28.15
C PRO A 480 -7.82 -7.56 -27.66
N GLN A 481 -6.65 -7.77 -27.04
CA GLN A 481 -5.71 -6.67 -26.84
C GLN A 481 -5.08 -6.31 -28.19
N VAL A 482 -4.86 -5.02 -28.45
CA VAL A 482 -4.07 -4.59 -29.62
C VAL A 482 -2.62 -5.06 -29.50
N SER A 483 -1.94 -5.24 -30.63
CA SER A 483 -0.58 -5.78 -30.62
C SER A 483 0.44 -4.78 -30.03
N PRO A 484 1.59 -5.27 -29.53
CA PRO A 484 2.69 -4.41 -29.08
C PRO A 484 3.16 -3.40 -30.14
N GLU A 485 3.18 -3.80 -31.42
CA GLU A 485 3.54 -2.94 -32.54
C GLU A 485 2.53 -1.80 -32.71
N GLU A 486 1.24 -2.10 -32.56
CA GLU A 486 0.20 -1.09 -32.65
C GLU A 486 0.21 -0.12 -31.45
N PHE A 487 0.47 -0.61 -30.23
CA PHE A 487 0.74 0.28 -29.09
C PHE A 487 1.93 1.21 -29.37
N ALA A 488 3.04 0.67 -29.88
CA ALA A 488 4.22 1.46 -30.21
C ALA A 488 3.93 2.52 -31.31
N ARG A 489 3.10 2.17 -32.31
CA ARG A 489 2.62 3.11 -33.33
C ARG A 489 1.80 4.23 -32.69
N LYS A 490 0.79 3.89 -31.88
CA LYS A 490 -0.08 4.86 -31.18
C LYS A 490 0.71 5.77 -30.24
N HIS A 491 1.70 5.25 -29.49
CA HIS A 491 2.60 6.07 -28.67
C HIS A 491 3.43 7.04 -29.52
N SER A 492 3.89 6.60 -30.70
CA SER A 492 4.63 7.44 -31.64
C SER A 492 3.75 8.58 -32.19
N VAL A 493 2.47 8.30 -32.49
CA VAL A 493 1.48 9.31 -32.87
C VAL A 493 1.31 10.36 -31.77
N LEU A 494 1.14 9.94 -30.51
CA LEU A 494 1.00 10.86 -29.37
C LEU A 494 2.24 11.75 -29.19
N ARG A 495 3.45 11.17 -29.27
CA ARG A 495 4.71 11.93 -29.18
C ARG A 495 4.87 12.91 -30.34
N ALA A 496 4.53 12.51 -31.56
CA ALA A 496 4.59 13.37 -32.74
C ALA A 496 3.63 14.56 -32.60
N LYS A 497 2.35 14.31 -32.27
CA LYS A 497 1.34 15.35 -32.07
C LYS A 497 1.70 16.30 -30.92
N LEU A 498 2.25 15.77 -29.81
CA LEU A 498 2.73 16.61 -28.72
C LEU A 498 3.88 17.53 -29.18
N LYS A 499 4.85 17.01 -29.94
CA LYS A 499 5.94 17.81 -30.51
C LYS A 499 5.42 18.88 -31.47
N GLU A 500 4.50 18.53 -32.36
CA GLU A 500 3.85 19.47 -33.30
C GLU A 500 3.06 20.57 -32.60
N SER A 501 2.46 20.27 -31.45
CA SER A 501 1.69 21.25 -30.66
C SER A 501 2.55 22.36 -30.03
N GLY A 502 3.87 22.15 -29.91
CA GLY A 502 4.80 23.10 -29.30
C GLY A 502 4.64 23.28 -27.79
N LEU A 503 3.94 22.38 -27.11
CA LEU A 503 3.75 22.40 -25.65
C LEU A 503 5.06 22.02 -24.94
N ARG A 504 5.51 22.89 -24.03
CA ARG A 504 6.76 22.70 -23.25
C ARG A 504 6.52 22.43 -21.77
N ASN A 505 5.32 22.71 -21.29
CA ASN A 505 4.84 22.53 -19.91
C ASN A 505 4.07 21.19 -19.76
N VAL A 506 4.32 20.22 -20.65
CA VAL A 506 3.64 18.92 -20.66
C VAL A 506 4.71 17.82 -20.61
N GLN A 507 4.65 16.99 -19.57
CA GLN A 507 5.38 15.74 -19.49
C GLN A 507 4.48 14.59 -19.92
N LEU A 508 4.92 13.78 -20.90
CA LEU A 508 4.20 12.61 -21.38
C LEU A 508 4.90 11.32 -20.93
N ASN A 509 4.21 10.52 -20.13
CA ASN A 509 4.64 9.20 -19.69
C ASN A 509 3.76 8.14 -20.38
N VAL A 510 4.34 7.04 -20.87
CA VAL A 510 3.59 5.95 -21.51
C VAL A 510 4.04 4.60 -20.95
N THR A 511 3.10 3.68 -20.75
CA THR A 511 3.40 2.31 -20.30
C THR A 511 4.03 1.49 -21.43
N GLY A 512 5.05 0.68 -21.11
CA GLY A 512 5.71 -0.21 -22.06
C GLY A 512 4.74 -1.25 -22.68
N PRO A 513 4.83 -1.58 -23.97
CA PRO A 513 3.93 -2.59 -24.57
C PRO A 513 4.10 -4.01 -24.02
N GLN A 514 5.32 -4.40 -23.63
CA GLN A 514 5.60 -5.78 -23.19
C GLN A 514 4.98 -6.11 -21.83
N ILE A 515 5.01 -5.18 -20.87
CA ILE A 515 4.40 -5.39 -19.56
C ILE A 515 2.88 -5.54 -19.69
N SER A 516 2.25 -4.72 -20.53
CA SER A 516 0.80 -4.79 -20.79
C SER A 516 0.40 -6.04 -21.57
N LEU A 517 1.28 -6.56 -22.43
CA LEU A 517 1.07 -7.83 -23.13
C LEU A 517 1.03 -8.98 -22.13
N LEU A 518 2.02 -9.07 -21.25
CA LEU A 518 2.08 -10.09 -20.21
C LEU A 518 0.88 -10.01 -19.27
N GLU A 519 0.52 -8.80 -18.85
CA GLU A 519 -0.64 -8.57 -18.00
C GLU A 519 -1.94 -9.08 -18.65
N ALA A 520 -2.15 -8.86 -19.95
CA ALA A 520 -3.34 -9.32 -20.66
C ALA A 520 -3.44 -10.85 -20.77
N VAL A 521 -2.30 -11.53 -20.92
CA VAL A 521 -2.23 -13.00 -20.93
C VAL A 521 -2.61 -13.53 -19.55
N ILE A 522 -1.97 -13.06 -18.48
CA ILE A 522 -2.20 -13.60 -17.13
C ILE A 522 -3.60 -13.25 -16.63
N SER A 523 -4.07 -12.02 -16.83
CA SER A 523 -5.36 -11.54 -16.31
C SER A 523 -6.55 -12.37 -16.80
N ARG A 524 -6.52 -12.87 -18.04
CA ARG A 524 -7.59 -13.70 -18.62
C ARG A 524 -7.16 -15.16 -18.84
N GLY A 525 -6.06 -15.55 -18.20
CA GLY A 525 -5.47 -16.88 -18.29
C GLY A 525 -6.25 -17.93 -17.51
N ASP A 526 -5.86 -19.18 -17.70
CA ASP A 526 -6.40 -20.36 -17.02
C ASP A 526 -5.28 -21.20 -16.37
N ARG A 527 -5.55 -22.46 -16.02
CA ARG A 527 -4.53 -23.34 -15.41
C ARG A 527 -3.32 -23.61 -16.33
N GLN A 528 -3.46 -23.53 -17.66
CA GLN A 528 -2.33 -23.63 -18.58
C GLN A 528 -1.44 -22.38 -18.49
N THR A 529 -2.04 -21.21 -18.29
CA THR A 529 -1.28 -19.99 -17.97
C THR A 529 -0.51 -20.15 -16.66
N GLY A 530 -1.08 -20.86 -15.68
CA GLY A 530 -0.36 -21.29 -14.47
C GLY A 530 0.91 -22.08 -14.77
N GLU A 531 0.87 -23.02 -15.71
CA GLU A 531 2.04 -23.78 -16.15
C GLU A 531 3.10 -22.89 -16.82
N MET A 532 2.69 -21.88 -17.59
CA MET A 532 3.60 -20.87 -18.14
C MET A 532 4.26 -20.04 -17.03
N ILE A 533 3.52 -19.62 -16.00
CA ILE A 533 4.07 -18.87 -14.85
C ILE A 533 5.13 -19.70 -14.12
N LEU A 534 4.86 -21.00 -13.88
CA LEU A 534 5.82 -21.89 -13.25
C LEU A 534 7.10 -22.03 -14.07
N GLU A 535 6.98 -22.21 -15.39
CA GLU A 535 8.13 -22.34 -16.27
C GLU A 535 8.93 -21.04 -16.37
N ALA A 536 8.27 -19.89 -16.43
CA ALA A 536 8.93 -18.58 -16.38
C ALA A 536 9.69 -18.38 -15.06
N PHE A 537 9.08 -18.72 -13.92
CA PHE A 537 9.73 -18.69 -12.62
C PHE A 537 10.98 -19.59 -12.58
N LYS A 538 10.89 -20.83 -13.07
CA LYS A 538 12.04 -21.75 -13.16
C LYS A 538 13.19 -21.23 -14.02
N ARG A 539 12.89 -20.37 -15.00
CA ARG A 539 13.88 -19.67 -15.84
C ARG A 539 14.37 -18.34 -15.22
N GLY A 540 13.96 -18.04 -14.00
CA GLY A 540 14.43 -16.92 -13.20
C GLY A 540 13.60 -15.63 -13.35
N CYS A 541 12.36 -15.68 -13.85
CA CYS A 541 11.46 -14.53 -13.82
C CYS A 541 10.92 -14.33 -12.40
N VAL A 542 11.17 -13.14 -11.83
CA VAL A 542 10.69 -12.66 -10.54
C VAL A 542 10.62 -11.13 -10.67
N PHE A 543 9.68 -10.49 -9.96
CA PHE A 543 9.41 -9.05 -10.01
C PHE A 543 9.00 -8.54 -11.42
N ASP A 544 8.18 -9.31 -12.14
CA ASP A 544 7.74 -8.97 -13.52
C ASP A 544 6.92 -7.66 -13.61
N ALA A 545 6.46 -7.11 -12.48
CA ALA A 545 5.81 -5.81 -12.40
C ALA A 545 6.78 -4.61 -12.51
N TRP A 546 8.08 -4.85 -12.37
CA TRP A 546 9.13 -3.82 -12.36
C TRP A 546 9.86 -3.83 -13.70
N ASP A 547 9.92 -2.67 -14.38
CA ASP A 547 10.50 -2.57 -15.73
C ASP A 547 11.96 -3.05 -15.78
N GLU A 548 12.75 -2.82 -14.72
CA GLU A 548 14.14 -3.27 -14.60
C GLU A 548 14.31 -4.79 -14.41
N HIS A 549 13.26 -5.49 -14.00
CA HIS A 549 13.27 -6.92 -13.69
C HIS A 549 12.50 -7.77 -14.69
N LEU A 550 11.60 -7.17 -15.47
CA LEU A 550 10.86 -7.84 -16.53
C LEU A 550 11.82 -8.45 -17.56
N LYS A 551 11.63 -9.73 -17.89
CA LYS A 551 12.41 -10.48 -18.88
C LYS A 551 11.52 -10.94 -20.04
N PRO A 552 11.14 -10.03 -20.97
CA PRO A 552 10.19 -10.35 -22.04
C PRO A 552 10.64 -11.53 -22.91
N GLU A 553 11.93 -11.61 -23.20
CA GLU A 553 12.53 -12.68 -24.01
C GLU A 553 12.30 -14.08 -23.41
N ILE A 554 12.35 -14.22 -22.08
CA ILE A 554 12.06 -15.49 -21.41
C ILE A 554 10.58 -15.82 -21.55
N TRP A 555 9.69 -14.85 -21.31
CA TRP A 555 8.24 -15.07 -21.44
C TRP A 555 7.83 -15.47 -22.86
N HIS A 556 8.43 -14.89 -23.90
CA HIS A 556 8.20 -15.31 -25.29
C HIS A 556 8.67 -16.75 -25.52
N GLN A 557 9.88 -17.12 -25.07
CA GLN A 557 10.38 -18.49 -25.16
C GLN A 557 9.53 -19.50 -24.38
N VAL A 558 8.95 -19.09 -23.25
CA VAL A 558 8.03 -19.91 -22.46
C VAL A 558 6.74 -20.13 -23.25
N ALA A 559 6.13 -19.08 -23.80
CA ALA A 559 4.94 -19.24 -24.64
C ALA A 559 5.19 -20.19 -25.83
N GLU A 560 6.33 -20.04 -26.51
CA GLU A 560 6.75 -20.94 -27.60
C GLU A 560 6.92 -22.38 -27.13
N HIS A 561 7.47 -22.60 -25.92
CA HIS A 561 7.61 -23.93 -25.31
C HIS A 561 6.25 -24.63 -25.12
N PHE A 562 5.20 -23.87 -24.81
CA PHE A 562 3.81 -24.36 -24.72
C PHE A 562 3.07 -24.35 -26.06
N GLY A 563 3.76 -24.08 -27.18
CA GLY A 563 3.19 -24.12 -28.53
C GLY A 563 2.30 -22.93 -28.88
N THR A 564 2.42 -21.80 -28.19
CA THR A 564 1.67 -20.56 -28.44
C THR A 564 2.62 -19.34 -28.49
N THR A 565 2.07 -18.14 -28.54
CA THR A 565 2.81 -16.88 -28.35
C THR A 565 2.04 -15.99 -27.39
N LEU A 566 2.72 -15.08 -26.69
CA LEU A 566 2.04 -14.13 -25.79
C LEU A 566 0.99 -13.29 -26.55
N LEU A 567 1.28 -12.89 -27.79
CA LEU A 567 0.34 -12.16 -28.63
C LEU A 567 -0.88 -13.00 -29.00
N ALA A 568 -0.71 -14.29 -29.34
CA ALA A 568 -1.84 -15.17 -29.66
C ALA A 568 -2.80 -15.32 -28.46
N GLU A 569 -2.27 -15.43 -27.23
CA GLU A 569 -3.10 -15.52 -26.03
C GLU A 569 -3.77 -14.18 -25.67
N ALA A 570 -3.03 -13.06 -25.76
CA ALA A 570 -3.57 -11.73 -25.45
C ALA A 570 -4.60 -11.24 -26.48
N ALA A 571 -4.40 -11.58 -27.76
CA ALA A 571 -5.28 -11.22 -28.87
C ALA A 571 -6.28 -12.34 -29.23
N LYS A 572 -6.45 -13.34 -28.36
CA LYS A 572 -7.39 -14.43 -28.57
C LYS A 572 -8.80 -13.89 -28.79
N ASP A 573 -9.40 -14.24 -29.92
CA ASP A 573 -10.79 -13.91 -30.21
C ASP A 573 -11.71 -14.71 -29.27
N ARG A 574 -12.59 -14.00 -28.56
CA ARG A 574 -13.49 -14.57 -27.57
C ARG A 574 -14.91 -14.21 -27.97
N PRO A 575 -15.75 -15.18 -28.34
CA PRO A 575 -17.14 -14.88 -28.70
C PRO A 575 -17.83 -14.14 -27.56
N VAL A 576 -18.52 -13.05 -27.87
CA VAL A 576 -19.26 -12.26 -26.87
C VAL A 576 -20.29 -13.15 -26.19
N GLY A 577 -20.32 -13.14 -24.86
CA GLY A 577 -21.21 -14.01 -24.09
C GLY A 577 -20.76 -15.49 -24.02
N SER A 578 -19.53 -15.81 -24.44
CA SER A 578 -18.93 -17.12 -24.13
C SER A 578 -18.43 -17.18 -22.69
N MET A 579 -18.56 -18.36 -22.08
CA MET A 579 -18.00 -18.68 -20.75
C MET A 579 -16.47 -18.66 -20.78
N GLN A 580 -15.87 -18.21 -19.70
CA GLN A 580 -14.43 -18.04 -19.51
C GLN A 580 -13.95 -18.89 -18.31
N ALA A 581 -12.63 -19.09 -18.19
CA ALA A 581 -12.04 -19.89 -17.11
C ALA A 581 -12.40 -19.36 -15.72
N TYR A 582 -12.46 -18.04 -15.56
CA TYR A 582 -12.82 -17.37 -14.32
C TYR A 582 -14.31 -17.37 -13.99
N ASP A 583 -15.21 -17.86 -14.87
CA ASP A 583 -16.65 -17.88 -14.56
C ASP A 583 -17.04 -18.90 -13.48
N ILE A 584 -16.09 -19.71 -12.99
CA ILE A 584 -16.22 -20.41 -11.71
C ILE A 584 -16.52 -19.42 -10.57
N VAL A 585 -16.11 -18.16 -10.68
CA VAL A 585 -16.49 -17.08 -9.77
C VAL A 585 -17.77 -16.40 -10.26
N HIS A 586 -18.65 -16.07 -9.32
CA HIS A 586 -19.81 -15.23 -9.55
C HIS A 586 -19.74 -13.96 -8.69
N ILE A 587 -19.54 -12.82 -9.34
CA ILE A 587 -19.35 -11.53 -8.67
C ILE A 587 -20.68 -10.84 -8.25
N GLY A 588 -21.78 -11.58 -8.22
CA GLY A 588 -23.17 -11.07 -8.14
C GLY A 588 -23.76 -10.48 -9.43
N LEU A 589 -22.96 -10.27 -10.49
CA LEU A 589 -23.44 -9.68 -11.74
C LEU A 589 -23.94 -10.76 -12.70
N HIS A 590 -25.10 -10.53 -13.32
CA HIS A 590 -25.61 -11.42 -14.37
C HIS A 590 -24.79 -11.32 -15.66
N HIS A 591 -24.54 -12.46 -16.29
CA HIS A 591 -23.72 -12.51 -17.49
C HIS A 591 -24.33 -11.75 -18.69
N TRP A 592 -25.66 -11.80 -18.85
CA TRP A 592 -26.36 -11.06 -19.91
C TRP A 592 -26.18 -9.53 -19.79
N TRP A 593 -25.94 -9.01 -18.57
CA TRP A 593 -25.73 -7.59 -18.35
C TRP A 593 -24.43 -7.12 -19.00
N LEU A 594 -23.36 -7.92 -18.92
CA LEU A 594 -22.08 -7.62 -19.55
C LEU A 594 -22.20 -7.60 -21.08
N VAL A 595 -22.97 -8.53 -21.65
CA VAL A 595 -23.28 -8.56 -23.09
C VAL A 595 -24.05 -7.31 -23.51
N ARG A 596 -25.08 -6.91 -22.74
CA ARG A 596 -25.85 -5.69 -22.99
C ARG A 596 -24.97 -4.43 -22.96
N GLU A 597 -24.06 -4.33 -22.00
CA GLU A 597 -23.12 -3.20 -21.94
C GLU A 597 -22.11 -3.20 -23.10
N TRP A 598 -21.70 -4.37 -23.57
CA TRP A 598 -20.89 -4.50 -24.79
C TRP A 598 -21.66 -3.97 -26.01
N GLU A 599 -22.93 -4.35 -26.17
CA GLU A 599 -23.78 -3.86 -27.28
C GLU A 599 -24.00 -2.34 -27.23
N LYS A 600 -24.12 -1.77 -26.03
CA LYS A 600 -24.20 -0.32 -25.85
C LYS A 600 -22.90 0.37 -26.21
N ALA A 601 -21.75 -0.23 -25.91
CA ALA A 601 -20.45 0.31 -26.31
C ALA A 601 -20.33 0.42 -27.84
N VAL A 602 -20.75 -0.62 -28.56
CA VAL A 602 -20.79 -0.63 -30.04
C VAL A 602 -21.68 0.49 -30.59
N LYS A 603 -22.77 0.82 -29.88
CA LYS A 603 -23.74 1.86 -30.26
C LYS A 603 -23.41 3.24 -29.70
N GLU A 604 -22.29 3.40 -29.01
CA GLU A 604 -21.90 4.64 -28.32
C GLU A 604 -22.96 5.15 -27.32
N VAL A 605 -23.72 4.23 -26.73
CA VAL A 605 -24.78 4.53 -25.75
C VAL A 605 -24.20 4.46 -24.34
N GLU A 606 -24.46 5.48 -23.53
CA GLU A 606 -24.06 5.53 -22.13
C GLU A 606 -25.06 4.82 -21.21
N THR A 607 -24.59 4.46 -20.02
CA THR A 607 -25.38 3.85 -18.95
C THR A 607 -25.22 4.69 -17.68
N ALA A 608 -26.34 5.23 -17.19
CA ALA A 608 -26.38 6.03 -15.98
C ALA A 608 -26.03 5.21 -14.73
N ALA A 609 -25.57 5.90 -13.68
CA ALA A 609 -25.21 5.27 -12.42
C ALA A 609 -26.46 4.77 -11.67
N CYS A 610 -26.40 3.58 -11.09
CA CYS A 610 -27.59 3.00 -10.44
C CYS A 610 -27.97 3.67 -9.12
N THR A 611 -27.05 4.38 -8.46
CA THR A 611 -27.37 5.16 -7.25
C THR A 611 -28.12 6.45 -7.57
N GLU A 612 -28.17 6.90 -8.82
CA GLU A 612 -28.91 8.10 -9.26
C GLU A 612 -30.42 7.79 -9.51
N ASN A 613 -30.99 6.87 -8.74
CA ASN A 613 -32.38 6.34 -8.81
C ASN A 613 -32.76 5.51 -10.05
N THR A 614 -31.79 5.05 -10.86
CA THR A 614 -32.07 4.21 -12.03
C THR A 614 -31.57 2.78 -11.79
N CYS A 615 -32.46 1.86 -11.38
CA CYS A 615 -32.09 0.45 -11.28
C CYS A 615 -32.06 -0.19 -12.68
N HIS A 616 -30.95 -0.87 -13.01
CA HIS A 616 -30.81 -1.56 -14.29
C HIS A 616 -30.94 -3.09 -14.22
N ALA A 617 -31.33 -3.63 -13.06
CA ALA A 617 -31.51 -5.07 -12.81
C ALA A 617 -30.26 -5.92 -13.16
N CYS A 618 -29.06 -5.43 -12.82
CA CYS A 618 -27.80 -6.09 -13.16
C CYS A 618 -27.51 -7.40 -12.39
N GLY A 619 -28.27 -7.69 -11.33
CA GLY A 619 -28.16 -8.89 -10.50
C GLY A 619 -27.45 -8.67 -9.15
N ILE A 620 -26.61 -7.65 -9.00
CA ILE A 620 -25.75 -7.48 -7.81
C ILE A 620 -26.53 -7.54 -6.49
N CYS A 621 -27.56 -6.70 -6.33
CA CYS A 621 -28.30 -6.59 -5.08
C CYS A 621 -29.13 -7.85 -4.78
N THR A 622 -29.64 -8.52 -5.83
CA THR A 622 -30.48 -9.71 -5.69
C THR A 622 -29.66 -10.96 -5.43
N GLU A 623 -28.57 -11.16 -6.16
CA GLU A 623 -27.71 -12.35 -6.05
C GLU A 623 -26.86 -12.34 -4.78
N LEU A 624 -26.47 -11.15 -4.28
CA LEU A 624 -25.67 -11.00 -3.07
C LEU A 624 -26.51 -10.66 -1.83
N ASP A 625 -27.85 -10.68 -1.93
CA ASP A 625 -28.79 -10.33 -0.86
C ASP A 625 -28.39 -9.07 -0.09
N THR A 626 -28.18 -7.98 -0.83
CA THR A 626 -27.55 -6.76 -0.31
C THR A 626 -28.11 -5.51 -0.99
N ASN A 627 -27.79 -4.34 -0.44
CA ASN A 627 -28.20 -3.05 -1.00
C ASN A 627 -27.04 -2.06 -1.02
N HIS A 628 -27.18 -1.00 -1.80
CA HIS A 628 -26.31 0.16 -1.68
C HIS A 628 -26.54 0.83 -0.33
N VAL A 629 -25.44 1.17 0.35
CA VAL A 629 -25.45 1.94 1.60
C VAL A 629 -24.74 3.26 1.32
N LEU A 630 -25.51 4.33 1.22
CA LEU A 630 -25.00 5.68 0.97
C LEU A 630 -24.99 6.50 2.26
N ALA A 631 -24.04 7.42 2.36
CA ALA A 631 -23.97 8.33 3.49
C ALA A 631 -25.10 9.37 3.43
N ASN A 632 -25.55 9.84 4.59
CA ASN A 632 -26.61 10.86 4.70
C ASN A 632 -25.98 12.28 4.74
N PRO A 633 -26.01 13.06 3.66
CA PRO A 633 -25.42 14.40 3.65
C PRO A 633 -26.25 15.42 4.44
N SER A 634 -25.60 16.47 4.94
CA SER A 634 -26.28 17.56 5.67
C SER A 634 -27.20 18.37 4.76
N PRO A 635 -28.24 19.07 5.28
CA PRO A 635 -29.10 19.94 4.48
C PRO A 635 -28.37 21.04 3.71
N VAL A 636 -27.19 21.46 4.19
CA VAL A 636 -26.33 22.42 3.48
C VAL A 636 -25.69 21.76 2.27
N THR A 637 -25.17 20.54 2.43
CA THR A 637 -24.65 19.72 1.34
C THR A 637 -25.74 19.37 0.33
N LEU A 638 -26.96 19.03 0.75
CA LEU A 638 -28.10 18.84 -0.17
C LEU A 638 -28.32 20.06 -1.09
N LYS A 639 -28.12 21.29 -0.58
CA LYS A 639 -28.31 22.54 -1.33
C LYS A 639 -27.12 22.92 -2.20
N LYS A 640 -25.89 22.57 -1.80
CA LYS A 640 -24.65 22.98 -2.48
C LYS A 640 -24.08 21.89 -3.40
N ASN A 641 -24.33 20.63 -3.10
CA ASN A 641 -23.82 19.50 -3.88
C ASN A 641 -24.74 19.25 -5.09
N PRO A 642 -24.25 19.46 -6.33
CA PRO A 642 -25.02 19.20 -7.55
C PRO A 642 -25.51 17.75 -7.65
N PHE A 643 -24.71 16.80 -7.15
CA PHE A 643 -25.03 15.36 -7.13
C PHE A 643 -26.32 15.08 -6.36
N VAL A 644 -26.51 15.75 -5.22
CA VAL A 644 -27.69 15.50 -4.40
C VAL A 644 -28.95 16.18 -4.93
N LYS A 645 -28.80 17.22 -5.76
CA LYS A 645 -29.93 17.80 -6.51
C LYS A 645 -30.42 16.87 -7.62
N GLU A 646 -29.50 16.23 -8.33
CA GLU A 646 -29.81 15.23 -9.37
C GLU A 646 -30.50 13.99 -8.78
N LEU A 647 -30.03 13.50 -7.63
CA LEU A 647 -30.68 12.43 -6.85
C LEU A 647 -32.14 12.73 -6.45
N ASN A 648 -32.53 13.99 -6.29
CA ASN A 648 -33.90 14.36 -5.91
C ASN A 648 -34.80 14.69 -7.11
N ALA A 649 -34.24 14.95 -8.29
CA ALA A 649 -34.97 15.38 -9.48
C ALA A 649 -35.60 14.21 -10.27
N ASN A 650 -35.03 13.01 -10.19
CA ASN A 650 -35.43 11.86 -11.02
C ASN A 650 -36.43 10.92 -10.32
N LYS A 651 -37.60 11.44 -9.90
CA LYS A 651 -38.70 10.62 -9.35
C LYS A 651 -39.72 10.14 -10.41
N SER A 652 -39.52 10.46 -11.70
CA SER A 652 -40.58 10.40 -12.71
C SER A 652 -40.20 9.70 -14.03
N ASP A 653 -39.43 8.62 -14.01
CA ASP A 653 -39.20 7.78 -15.19
C ASP A 653 -40.04 6.49 -15.14
N GLU A 654 -40.85 6.25 -16.19
CA GLU A 654 -41.83 5.14 -16.28
C GLU A 654 -41.19 3.73 -16.36
N ASP A 655 -39.89 3.64 -16.67
CA ASP A 655 -39.12 2.38 -16.69
C ASP A 655 -38.34 2.09 -15.38
N SER A 656 -38.52 2.93 -14.36
CA SER A 656 -37.86 2.77 -13.07
C SER A 656 -38.70 1.90 -12.12
N HIS A 657 -38.13 0.79 -11.64
CA HIS A 657 -38.68 0.10 -10.47
C HIS A 657 -38.35 0.95 -9.23
N PRO A 658 -39.30 1.21 -8.31
CA PRO A 658 -39.01 1.95 -7.09
C PRO A 658 -37.90 1.25 -6.31
N SER A 659 -36.75 1.92 -6.23
CA SER A 659 -35.57 1.46 -5.52
C SER A 659 -35.82 1.51 -4.01
N LEU A 660 -35.58 0.38 -3.35
CA LEU A 660 -35.54 0.26 -1.89
C LEU A 660 -34.23 0.86 -1.37
N PHE A 661 -34.08 2.19 -1.47
CA PHE A 661 -32.98 2.88 -0.81
C PHE A 661 -33.25 2.91 0.70
N PHE A 662 -32.43 2.20 1.46
CA PHE A 662 -32.36 2.40 2.91
C PHE A 662 -31.28 3.46 3.18
N LEU A 663 -31.71 4.67 3.55
CA LEU A 663 -30.85 5.60 4.27
C LEU A 663 -30.44 4.90 5.57
N ALA A 664 -29.15 4.97 5.93
CA ALA A 664 -28.68 4.40 7.19
C ALA A 664 -29.58 4.88 8.35
N PRO A 665 -30.01 3.99 9.26
CA PRO A 665 -30.92 4.38 10.33
C PRO A 665 -30.29 5.50 11.15
N ALA A 666 -31.01 6.61 11.29
CA ALA A 666 -30.61 7.67 12.20
C ALA A 666 -30.51 7.08 13.61
N THR A 667 -29.31 7.02 14.17
CA THR A 667 -29.15 6.83 15.60
C THR A 667 -29.81 8.03 16.27
N ASN A 668 -30.94 7.76 16.93
CA ASN A 668 -31.73 8.76 17.66
C ASN A 668 -30.95 9.20 18.91
N SER A 669 -29.90 10.00 18.74
CA SER A 669 -29.41 10.87 19.81
C SER A 669 -30.19 12.17 19.72
N GLN A 670 -31.30 12.26 20.46
CA GLN A 670 -31.94 13.54 20.74
C GLN A 670 -30.97 14.39 21.57
N SER A 671 -30.10 15.15 20.90
CA SER A 671 -29.47 16.32 21.50
C SER A 671 -30.41 17.50 21.29
N GLN A 672 -31.04 17.96 22.37
CA GLN A 672 -31.73 19.24 22.43
C GLN A 672 -30.81 20.32 21.84
N ARG A 673 -31.25 20.97 20.76
CA ARG A 673 -30.56 22.11 20.17
C ARG A 673 -30.91 23.34 20.99
N ASP A 674 -29.92 23.87 21.70
CA ASP A 674 -29.98 25.23 22.23
C ASP A 674 -29.81 26.22 21.06
N GLU A 675 -30.84 27.04 20.82
CA GLU A 675 -30.93 28.03 19.74
C GLU A 675 -30.09 29.30 19.95
N ASN A 676 -29.02 29.27 20.76
CA ASN A 676 -28.20 30.45 21.07
C ASN A 676 -26.71 30.29 20.71
N SER A 677 -26.37 29.68 19.56
CA SER A 677 -24.98 29.41 19.17
C SER A 677 -24.27 30.52 18.37
N GLN A 678 -24.93 31.64 18.03
CA GLN A 678 -24.29 32.71 17.24
C GLN A 678 -23.47 33.69 18.10
N ASP A 679 -23.81 33.86 19.38
CA ASP A 679 -23.05 34.72 20.30
C ASP A 679 -21.91 33.96 21.03
N SER A 680 -21.98 32.62 21.11
CA SER A 680 -20.88 31.79 21.62
C SER A 680 -19.78 31.55 20.57
N GLU A 681 -20.10 31.59 19.27
CA GLU A 681 -19.16 31.43 18.15
C GLU A 681 -18.15 32.60 18.05
N GLN A 682 -18.55 33.82 18.43
CA GLN A 682 -17.64 34.97 18.49
C GLN A 682 -16.84 35.01 19.79
N ALA A 683 -17.41 34.52 20.90
CA ALA A 683 -16.72 34.43 22.18
C ALA A 683 -15.63 33.34 22.17
N GLU A 684 -15.89 32.15 21.61
CA GLU A 684 -14.88 31.08 21.48
C GLU A 684 -13.80 31.43 20.45
N GLN A 685 -14.13 32.09 19.34
CA GLN A 685 -13.13 32.58 18.39
C GLN A 685 -12.29 33.73 18.96
N ALA A 686 -12.86 34.57 19.83
CA ALA A 686 -12.12 35.61 20.55
C ALA A 686 -11.24 35.02 21.67
N GLU A 687 -11.73 34.05 22.44
CA GLU A 687 -10.94 33.33 23.47
C GLU A 687 -9.80 32.51 22.85
N GLN A 688 -10.02 31.89 21.68
CA GLN A 688 -9.00 31.12 20.96
C GLN A 688 -8.00 32.01 20.20
N ALA A 689 -8.42 33.19 19.73
CA ALA A 689 -7.51 34.21 19.22
C ALA A 689 -6.69 34.88 20.34
N GLU A 690 -7.25 35.01 21.55
CA GLU A 690 -6.53 35.50 22.74
C GLU A 690 -5.57 34.46 23.35
N GLN A 691 -5.90 33.15 23.31
CA GLN A 691 -4.96 32.09 23.72
C GLN A 691 -3.76 31.91 22.77
N SER A 692 -3.84 32.43 21.53
CA SER A 692 -2.72 32.47 20.58
C SER A 692 -1.72 33.60 20.84
N LYS A 693 -2.03 34.51 21.78
CA LYS A 693 -1.12 35.58 22.19
C LYS A 693 -0.25 35.14 23.35
N ASN A 694 0.96 34.70 22.97
CA ASN A 694 2.18 34.72 23.78
C ASN A 694 2.34 33.63 24.85
N THR A 695 2.24 32.36 24.48
CA THR A 695 2.98 31.29 25.17
C THR A 695 4.38 31.22 24.56
N GLY A 696 5.41 31.57 25.32
CA GLY A 696 6.77 31.71 24.79
C GLY A 696 7.30 30.44 24.16
N ASN A 697 7.68 30.47 22.88
CA ASN A 697 8.39 29.37 22.23
C ASN A 697 9.61 28.97 23.07
N VAL A 698 9.78 27.67 23.28
CA VAL A 698 10.90 27.07 24.01
C VAL A 698 11.72 26.25 23.03
N LYS A 699 13.04 26.36 23.10
CA LYS A 699 13.96 25.50 22.36
C LYS A 699 14.52 24.46 23.31
N ILE A 700 14.34 23.18 22.99
CA ILE A 700 14.83 22.06 23.79
C ILE A 700 15.94 21.38 23.02
N ARG A 701 17.10 21.22 23.67
CA ARG A 701 18.19 20.37 23.20
C ARG A 701 18.12 19.05 23.94
N ALA A 702 18.03 17.95 23.22
CA ALA A 702 17.98 16.62 23.79
C ALA A 702 19.17 15.77 23.31
N VAL A 703 19.73 14.99 24.23
CA VAL A 703 20.67 13.91 23.95
C VAL A 703 19.86 12.64 23.75
N PHE A 704 20.11 11.90 22.68
CA PHE A 704 19.43 10.63 22.42
C PHE A 704 20.41 9.54 22.03
N LYS A 705 19.99 8.29 22.24
CA LYS A 705 20.65 7.11 21.68
C LYS A 705 19.96 6.65 20.39
N LYS A 706 20.71 5.97 19.53
CA LYS A 706 20.24 5.24 18.34
C LYS A 706 21.09 3.97 18.22
N VAL A 707 20.51 2.83 18.54
CA VAL A 707 21.25 1.55 18.66
C VAL A 707 20.53 0.41 17.91
N ASP A 708 21.14 -0.78 17.91
CA ASP A 708 20.58 -2.04 17.41
C ASP A 708 20.09 -1.92 15.95
N ASP A 709 18.92 -2.48 15.63
CA ASP A 709 18.35 -2.52 14.28
C ASP A 709 18.09 -1.13 13.70
N LEU A 710 17.92 -0.10 14.53
CA LEU A 710 17.74 1.25 14.02
C LEU A 710 19.03 1.84 13.43
N ARG A 711 20.22 1.23 13.61
CA ARG A 711 21.44 1.66 12.89
C ARG A 711 21.28 1.61 11.36
N PHE A 712 20.33 0.84 10.85
CA PHE A 712 20.04 0.71 9.42
C PHE A 712 19.07 1.77 8.86
N ILE A 713 18.46 2.62 9.70
CA ILE A 713 17.60 3.71 9.21
C ILE A 713 18.41 4.96 8.90
N GLY A 714 18.01 5.63 7.81
CA GLY A 714 18.64 6.85 7.32
C GLY A 714 18.33 8.09 8.18
N HIS A 715 19.00 9.19 7.84
CA HIS A 715 18.83 10.46 8.56
C HIS A 715 17.41 11.05 8.42
N LEU A 716 16.83 10.99 7.23
CA LEU A 716 15.48 11.52 6.98
C LEU A 716 14.42 10.69 7.71
N ASP A 717 14.57 9.37 7.69
CA ASP A 717 13.71 8.44 8.42
C ASP A 717 13.76 8.68 9.94
N LEU A 718 14.95 8.92 10.49
CA LEU A 718 15.11 9.31 11.89
C LEU A 718 14.38 10.63 12.21
N GLN A 719 14.47 11.64 11.34
CA GLN A 719 13.73 12.89 11.55
C GLN A 719 12.21 12.64 11.53
N ASN A 720 11.72 11.84 10.58
CA ASN A 720 10.32 11.47 10.49
C ASN A 720 9.85 10.69 11.72
N LEU A 721 10.68 9.78 12.25
CA LEU A 721 10.42 9.07 13.51
C LEU A 721 10.20 10.06 14.66
N PHE A 722 11.08 11.05 14.82
CA PHE A 722 10.92 12.08 15.85
C PHE A 722 9.67 12.93 15.64
N ILE A 723 9.35 13.32 14.40
CA ILE A 723 8.13 14.08 14.10
C ILE A 723 6.89 13.28 14.50
N ARG A 724 6.83 12.00 14.15
CA ARG A 724 5.71 11.11 14.53
C ARG A 724 5.62 10.94 16.04
N ALA A 725 6.75 10.73 16.71
CA ALA A 725 6.80 10.60 18.17
C ALA A 725 6.34 11.89 18.88
N LEU A 726 6.78 13.06 18.42
CA LEU A 726 6.34 14.37 18.95
C LEU A 726 4.83 14.56 18.79
N ARG A 727 4.26 14.14 17.65
CA ARG A 727 2.82 14.22 17.38
C ARG A 727 2.02 13.26 18.24
N ARG A 728 2.46 12.01 18.37
CA ARG A 728 1.85 10.99 19.26
C ARG A 728 1.92 11.40 20.73
N ALA A 729 3.00 12.10 21.11
CA ALA A 729 3.19 12.65 22.45
C ALA A 729 2.34 13.91 22.69
N GLU A 730 1.60 14.38 21.68
CA GLU A 730 0.80 15.60 21.66
C GLU A 730 1.60 16.87 21.96
N ILE A 731 2.90 16.89 21.62
CA ILE A 731 3.79 18.04 21.82
C ILE A 731 3.58 19.04 20.68
N LYS A 732 3.19 20.28 21.02
CA LYS A 732 2.94 21.37 20.08
C LYS A 732 4.27 21.90 19.52
N MET A 733 4.62 21.49 18.30
CA MET A 733 5.84 21.93 17.63
C MET A 733 5.73 23.36 17.07
N SER A 734 6.86 24.08 17.05
CA SER A 734 7.01 25.29 16.26
C SER A 734 7.33 24.95 14.79
N TYR A 735 6.94 25.81 13.86
CA TYR A 735 7.09 25.59 12.43
C TYR A 735 7.84 26.74 11.73
N THR A 736 8.44 26.44 10.59
CA THR A 736 9.03 27.43 9.69
C THR A 736 7.96 28.30 9.02
N GLN A 737 8.36 29.47 8.53
CA GLN A 737 7.49 30.39 7.78
C GLN A 737 7.63 30.10 6.28
N GLY A 738 6.51 30.05 5.54
CA GLY A 738 6.54 29.83 4.09
C GLY A 738 5.35 29.03 3.56
N PHE A 739 5.41 28.68 2.27
CA PHE A 739 4.33 28.00 1.53
C PHE A 739 4.13 26.54 1.94
N ASN A 740 5.18 25.89 2.48
CA ASN A 740 5.14 24.53 3.05
C ASN A 740 5.88 24.58 4.41
N PRO A 741 5.18 24.96 5.50
CA PRO A 741 5.80 25.05 6.82
C PRO A 741 6.23 23.67 7.32
N SER A 742 7.48 23.56 7.77
CA SER A 742 8.07 22.35 8.34
C SER A 742 8.29 22.49 9.84
N PRO A 743 8.22 21.40 10.64
CA PRO A 743 8.60 21.42 12.04
C PRO A 743 10.03 21.97 12.21
N LYS A 744 10.24 22.81 13.22
CA LYS A 744 11.56 23.32 13.57
C LYS A 744 12.31 22.29 14.43
N LEU A 745 12.89 21.34 13.71
CA LEU A 745 13.68 20.25 14.26
C LEU A 745 15.04 20.23 13.56
N SER A 746 16.11 20.07 14.33
CA SER A 746 17.48 20.05 13.80
C SER A 746 18.32 19.03 14.55
N VAL A 747 18.79 18.01 13.84
CA VAL A 747 19.77 17.04 14.38
C VAL A 747 21.17 17.58 14.13
N ALA A 748 22.07 17.42 15.11
CA ALA A 748 23.40 18.03 15.08
C ALA A 748 24.27 17.55 13.91
N ALA A 749 24.35 16.24 13.71
CA ALA A 749 25.06 15.65 12.59
C ALA A 749 24.37 14.36 12.18
N PRO A 750 24.19 14.09 10.87
CA PRO A 750 23.72 12.79 10.40
C PRO A 750 24.60 11.67 10.96
N LEU A 751 23.99 10.64 11.54
CA LEU A 751 24.66 9.40 11.88
C LEU A 751 24.67 8.50 10.63
N PRO A 752 25.83 8.05 10.14
CA PRO A 752 25.89 7.14 8.99
C PRO A 752 25.14 5.83 9.24
N LEU A 753 24.70 5.19 8.16
CA LEU A 753 24.16 3.82 8.24
C LEU A 753 25.20 2.87 8.84
N PHE A 754 24.71 1.80 9.49
CA PHE A 754 25.52 0.79 10.17
C PHE A 754 26.24 1.27 11.44
N GLN A 755 26.04 2.52 11.86
CA GLN A 755 26.62 3.05 13.08
C GLN A 755 25.56 3.29 14.15
N GLU A 756 25.97 3.10 15.39
CA GLU A 756 25.18 3.47 16.57
C GLU A 756 25.61 4.82 17.12
N GLY A 757 24.75 5.41 17.94
CA GLY A 757 25.02 6.66 18.64
C GLY A 757 24.48 6.60 20.06
N LEU A 758 25.28 7.04 21.03
CA LEU A 758 24.90 7.13 22.45
C LEU A 758 24.85 8.59 22.95
N GLY A 759 25.30 9.55 22.15
CA GLY A 759 25.32 10.98 22.48
C GLY A 759 24.88 11.83 21.30
N GLU A 760 23.84 11.37 20.60
CA GLU A 760 23.25 12.09 19.49
C GLU A 760 22.49 13.31 20.00
N LEU A 761 22.43 14.38 19.21
CA LEU A 761 21.84 15.65 19.64
C LEU A 761 20.77 16.12 18.69
N ILE A 762 19.66 16.57 19.25
CA ILE A 762 18.53 17.14 18.52
C ILE A 762 18.03 18.41 19.22
N ASP A 763 17.85 19.47 18.44
CA ASP A 763 17.17 20.69 18.85
C ASP A 763 15.74 20.65 18.32
N VAL A 764 14.74 20.83 19.20
CA VAL A 764 13.32 20.94 18.87
C VAL A 764 12.78 22.25 19.42
N GLU A 765 12.18 23.09 18.57
CA GLU A 765 11.42 24.24 19.02
C GLU A 765 9.94 23.87 19.22
N VAL A 766 9.40 24.16 20.41
CA VAL A 766 8.02 23.87 20.81
C VAL A 766 7.26 25.16 21.12
N ALA A 767 5.97 25.14 20.82
CA ALA A 767 5.01 26.25 20.96
C ALA A 767 4.11 26.06 22.20
N GLU A 768 4.58 25.34 23.22
CA GLU A 768 3.94 25.19 24.53
C GLU A 768 4.96 25.35 25.65
N ALA A 769 4.49 25.69 26.85
CA ALA A 769 5.32 25.71 28.04
C ALA A 769 5.50 24.27 28.57
N ILE A 770 6.64 23.65 28.25
CA ILE A 770 6.98 22.29 28.67
C ILE A 770 8.41 22.26 29.24
N THR A 771 8.58 21.62 30.39
CA THR A 771 9.91 21.42 31.01
C THR A 771 10.73 20.36 30.27
N ALA A 772 12.05 20.36 30.45
CA ALA A 772 12.91 19.33 29.85
C ALA A 772 12.53 17.91 30.31
N ASP A 773 12.19 17.74 31.59
CA ASP A 773 11.78 16.44 32.14
C ASP A 773 10.44 15.96 31.53
N GLN A 774 9.44 16.85 31.43
CA GLN A 774 8.16 16.52 30.79
C GLN A 774 8.31 16.20 29.30
N PHE A 775 9.20 16.91 28.60
CA PHE A 775 9.51 16.63 27.20
C PHE A 775 10.10 15.23 27.05
N MET A 776 11.09 14.90 27.87
CA MET A 776 11.74 13.59 27.88
C MET A 776 10.75 12.47 28.19
N GLU A 777 9.95 12.61 29.26
CA GLU A 777 8.95 11.61 29.68
C GLU A 777 7.92 11.34 28.58
N ARG A 778 7.31 12.40 28.03
CA ARG A 778 6.27 12.29 27.00
C ARG A 778 6.82 11.69 25.72
N LEU A 779 8.02 12.10 25.30
CA LEU A 779 8.60 11.64 24.03
C LEU A 779 9.11 10.20 24.12
N ASN A 780 9.76 9.81 25.22
CA ASN A 780 10.27 8.45 25.43
C ASN A 780 9.17 7.39 25.49
N ARG A 781 7.94 7.77 25.91
CA ARG A 781 6.77 6.89 25.85
C ARG A 781 6.38 6.52 24.42
N GLU A 782 6.62 7.40 23.46
CA GLU A 782 6.23 7.20 22.06
C GLU A 782 7.39 6.74 21.17
N LEU A 783 8.64 6.97 21.58
CA LEU A 783 9.83 6.50 20.88
C LEU A 783 10.10 5.00 21.14
N PRO A 784 10.69 4.28 20.16
CA PRO A 784 11.07 2.88 20.33
C PRO A 784 12.28 2.73 21.29
N PRO A 785 12.50 1.57 21.92
CA PRO A 785 13.56 1.39 22.92
C PRO A 785 14.99 1.60 22.36
N GLU A 786 15.18 1.43 21.05
CA GLU A 786 16.43 1.65 20.33
C GLU A 786 16.73 3.14 20.11
N VAL A 787 15.72 4.01 20.17
CA VAL A 787 15.87 5.47 20.11
C VAL A 787 15.23 6.10 21.34
N GLN A 788 16.03 6.57 22.30
CA GLN A 788 15.51 7.18 23.53
C GLN A 788 16.27 8.45 23.86
N ILE A 789 15.54 9.44 24.37
CA ILE A 789 16.12 10.65 24.98
C ILE A 789 16.76 10.25 26.30
N LEU A 790 18.06 10.48 26.43
CA LEU A 790 18.86 10.22 27.63
C LEU A 790 18.87 11.43 28.57
N SER A 791 18.84 12.64 28.01
CA SER A 791 18.75 13.89 28.76
C SER A 791 18.21 15.00 27.87
N ALA A 792 17.61 16.03 28.47
CA ALA A 792 17.09 17.20 27.77
C ALA A 792 17.37 18.48 28.55
N PHE A 793 17.50 19.59 27.81
CA PHE A 793 17.84 20.91 28.35
C PHE A 793 17.03 21.98 27.63
N GLN A 794 16.44 22.91 28.37
CA GLN A 794 15.89 24.13 27.78
C GLN A 794 17.02 25.10 27.47
N ILE A 795 17.07 25.58 26.23
CA ILE A 795 18.04 26.58 25.80
C ILE A 795 17.45 27.97 26.04
N GLY A 796 18.10 28.74 26.92
CA GLY A 796 17.70 30.12 27.24
C GLY A 796 17.68 31.02 26.01
N LYS A 797 16.67 31.91 25.93
CA LYS A 797 16.45 32.79 24.76
C LYS A 797 17.65 33.68 24.42
N ASP A 798 18.40 34.09 25.43
CA ASP A 798 19.49 35.07 25.34
C ASP A 798 20.89 34.45 25.14
N LEU A 799 21.01 33.12 25.14
CA LEU A 799 22.29 32.44 24.93
C LEU A 799 22.77 32.59 23.47
N ALA A 800 24.07 32.85 23.27
CA ALA A 800 24.67 32.92 21.93
C ALA A 800 24.45 31.64 21.12
N GLU A 801 24.37 30.49 21.79
CA GLU A 801 24.06 29.18 21.21
C GLU A 801 22.65 29.08 20.63
N ASN A 802 21.70 29.87 21.12
CA ASN A 802 20.34 29.91 20.58
C ASN A 802 20.30 30.57 19.19
N LYS A 803 21.27 31.45 18.88
CA LYS A 803 21.35 32.17 17.61
C LYS A 803 22.03 31.36 16.49
N LYS A 804 22.66 30.23 16.82
CA LYS A 804 23.34 29.35 15.87
C LYS A 804 22.52 28.07 15.66
N SER A 805 22.60 27.50 14.46
CA SER A 805 22.00 26.18 14.20
C SER A 805 22.84 25.11 14.90
N LEU A 806 22.19 24.05 15.40
CA LEU A 806 22.90 22.96 16.08
C LEU A 806 24.03 22.35 15.23
N PRO A 807 23.86 22.08 13.92
CA PRO A 807 24.95 21.61 13.07
C PRO A 807 26.16 22.54 12.99
N SER A 808 25.94 23.86 13.09
CA SER A 808 27.04 24.84 13.06
C SER A 808 27.88 24.86 14.34
N LEU A 809 27.39 24.24 15.42
CA LEU A 809 28.12 24.12 16.68
C LEU A 809 29.05 22.90 16.69
N VAL A 810 28.82 21.91 15.83
CA VAL A 810 29.61 20.67 15.79
C VAL A 810 30.97 20.93 15.14
N GLY A 811 32.03 20.56 15.87
CA GLY A 811 33.41 20.60 15.39
C GLY A 811 34.11 19.24 15.45
N ARG A 812 33.76 18.38 16.41
CA ARG A 812 34.37 17.05 16.58
C ARG A 812 33.35 16.04 17.08
N ALA A 813 33.66 14.76 16.94
CA ALA A 813 32.89 13.67 17.52
C ALA A 813 33.83 12.59 18.07
N ARG A 814 33.44 12.03 19.21
CA ARG A 814 34.13 10.91 19.84
C ARG A 814 33.42 9.61 19.52
N TYR A 815 34.18 8.57 19.20
CA TYR A 815 33.68 7.26 18.79
C TYR A 815 34.35 6.17 19.62
N ARG A 816 33.56 5.13 19.95
CA ARG A 816 34.02 3.81 20.33
C ARG A 816 33.94 2.91 19.10
N VAL A 817 34.99 2.15 18.84
CA VAL A 817 35.00 1.16 17.77
C VAL A 817 35.36 -0.20 18.36
N ASP A 818 34.37 -1.07 18.40
CA ASP A 818 34.51 -2.45 18.86
C ASP A 818 34.91 -3.35 17.70
N LEU A 819 35.80 -4.30 17.97
CA LEU A 819 36.19 -5.34 17.02
C LEU A 819 35.13 -6.45 17.02
N VAL A 820 34.57 -6.77 15.86
CA VAL A 820 33.56 -7.83 15.71
C VAL A 820 34.25 -9.20 15.70
N ARG A 821 33.74 -10.15 16.52
CA ARG A 821 34.33 -11.50 16.75
C ARG A 821 35.78 -11.48 17.27
N PRO A 822 36.07 -10.82 18.40
CA PRO A 822 37.44 -10.68 18.89
C PRO A 822 38.08 -12.01 19.29
N ALA A 823 37.29 -13.03 19.64
CA ALA A 823 37.76 -14.37 19.98
C ALA A 823 38.41 -15.14 18.81
N GLU A 824 38.16 -14.73 17.56
CA GLU A 824 38.70 -15.35 16.33
C GLU A 824 39.89 -14.55 15.76
N ILE A 825 40.27 -13.43 16.38
CA ILE A 825 41.32 -12.55 15.89
C ILE A 825 42.69 -13.05 16.38
N GLU A 826 43.55 -13.46 15.44
CA GLU A 826 44.94 -13.81 15.73
C GLU A 826 45.71 -12.65 16.38
N GLN A 827 46.52 -12.92 17.41
CA GLN A 827 47.35 -11.94 18.13
C GLN A 827 48.24 -11.09 17.20
N ASP A 828 48.66 -11.65 16.06
CA ASP A 828 49.46 -10.95 15.05
C ASP A 828 48.67 -9.81 14.38
N LYS A 829 47.35 -9.98 14.16
CA LYS A 829 46.49 -8.93 13.57
C LYS A 829 46.33 -7.73 14.51
N LEU A 830 46.21 -7.97 15.82
CA LEU A 830 46.16 -6.90 16.83
C LEU A 830 47.48 -6.14 16.95
N SER A 831 48.60 -6.86 16.87
CA SER A 831 49.94 -6.25 16.90
C SER A 831 50.19 -5.37 15.67
N ARG A 832 49.77 -5.83 14.48
CA ARG A 832 49.81 -5.04 13.24
C ARG A 832 48.92 -3.80 13.30
N LEU A 833 47.71 -3.93 13.87
CA LEU A 833 46.81 -2.79 14.07
C LEU A 833 47.45 -1.73 14.96
N SER A 834 48.05 -2.13 16.09
CA SER A 834 48.75 -1.21 16.99
C SER A 834 49.93 -0.51 16.30
N ALA A 835 50.74 -1.23 15.53
CA ALA A 835 51.86 -0.66 14.78
C ALA A 835 51.38 0.35 13.72
N ARG A 836 50.26 0.04 13.05
CA ARG A 836 49.67 0.93 12.04
C ARG A 836 49.11 2.22 12.64
N ILE A 837 48.53 2.16 13.84
CA ILE A 837 48.07 3.35 14.57
C ILE A 837 49.25 4.29 14.85
N GLU A 838 50.35 3.76 15.40
CA GLU A 838 51.58 4.52 15.67
C GLU A 838 52.13 5.18 14.40
N GLU A 839 52.16 4.44 13.28
CA GLU A 839 52.58 4.96 11.98
C GLU A 839 51.70 6.14 11.54
N ILE A 840 50.37 6.00 11.57
CA ILE A 840 49.43 7.06 11.16
C ILE A 840 49.57 8.29 12.06
N LEU A 841 49.75 8.11 13.37
CA LEU A 841 49.94 9.22 14.30
C LEU A 841 51.24 9.99 14.02
N GLY A 842 52.28 9.32 13.54
CA GLY A 842 53.58 9.88 13.17
C GLY A 842 53.65 10.56 11.79
N LEU A 843 52.65 10.37 10.92
CA LEU A 843 52.61 11.03 9.61
C LEU A 843 52.28 12.53 9.74
N GLY A 844 53.01 13.38 9.01
CA GLY A 844 52.73 14.82 8.90
C GLY A 844 51.60 15.16 7.92
N GLU A 845 51.37 14.30 6.92
CA GLU A 845 50.24 14.38 5.98
C GLU A 845 49.68 12.98 5.71
N LEU A 846 48.36 12.87 5.55
CA LEU A 846 47.66 11.62 5.25
C LEU A 846 46.75 11.82 4.04
N ASN A 847 46.91 11.04 2.96
CA ASN A 847 46.12 11.17 1.73
C ASN A 847 45.37 9.86 1.44
N ILE A 848 44.07 9.92 1.08
CA ILE A 848 43.23 8.74 0.78
C ILE A 848 42.33 9.05 -0.42
N ASP A 849 42.31 8.20 -1.45
CA ASP A 849 41.33 8.18 -2.54
C ASP A 849 40.88 9.58 -3.02
N GLY A 850 41.85 10.42 -3.40
CA GLY A 850 41.60 11.77 -3.91
C GLY A 850 41.39 12.86 -2.85
N LYS A 851 41.24 12.52 -1.56
CA LYS A 851 41.26 13.46 -0.44
C LYS A 851 42.68 13.68 0.08
N LYS A 852 43.14 14.94 0.08
CA LYS A 852 44.47 15.32 0.54
C LYS A 852 44.48 15.80 1.99
N ASN A 853 45.53 15.44 2.71
CA ASN A 853 45.90 15.91 4.04
C ASN A 853 44.78 15.78 5.10
N LEU A 854 44.38 14.55 5.41
CA LEU A 854 43.38 14.18 6.42
C LEU A 854 43.93 14.14 7.86
N ARG A 855 45.25 14.17 8.05
CA ARG A 855 45.91 14.12 9.37
C ARG A 855 45.40 15.18 10.36
N PRO A 856 45.11 16.45 9.96
CA PRO A 856 44.57 17.47 10.85
C PRO A 856 43.15 17.18 11.34
N LEU A 857 42.44 16.24 10.71
CA LEU A 857 41.06 15.85 11.07
C LEU A 857 41.04 14.74 12.12
N ILE A 858 42.21 14.21 12.52
CA ILE A 858 42.36 13.15 13.52
C ILE A 858 42.92 13.78 14.80
N HIS A 859 42.09 13.85 15.84
CA HIS A 859 42.45 14.42 17.14
C HIS A 859 42.91 13.35 18.14
N LEU A 860 42.30 12.16 18.11
CA LEU A 860 42.66 11.03 18.96
C LEU A 860 42.48 9.72 18.19
N ILE A 861 43.45 8.82 18.35
CA ILE A 861 43.32 7.39 18.07
C ILE A 861 43.99 6.67 19.23
N LYS A 862 43.24 5.89 19.99
CA LYS A 862 43.77 5.14 21.12
C LYS A 862 43.20 3.73 21.12
N LEU A 863 44.09 2.73 21.11
CA LEU A 863 43.72 1.34 21.32
C LEU A 863 43.68 1.05 22.82
N HIS A 864 42.54 0.54 23.29
CA HIS A 864 42.33 0.14 24.67
C HIS A 864 42.33 -1.38 24.81
N ASP A 865 42.73 -1.83 25.99
CA ASP A 865 42.57 -3.21 26.48
C ASP A 865 43.25 -4.34 25.68
N LEU A 866 44.57 -4.22 25.43
CA LEU A 866 45.41 -5.31 24.87
C LEU A 866 45.46 -6.60 25.73
N ALA A 867 44.99 -6.54 26.99
CA ALA A 867 45.07 -7.62 27.97
C ALA A 867 43.72 -8.28 28.32
N THR A 868 42.62 -7.87 27.70
CA THR A 868 41.27 -8.45 27.91
C THR A 868 40.75 -9.07 26.60
N PRO A 869 39.75 -9.96 26.63
CA PRO A 869 39.26 -10.65 25.42
C PRO A 869 38.55 -9.75 24.39
N THR A 870 38.35 -8.44 24.66
CA THR A 870 37.60 -7.52 23.79
C THR A 870 38.31 -6.16 23.64
N PRO A 871 39.39 -6.05 22.84
CA PRO A 871 40.04 -4.78 22.53
C PRO A 871 39.11 -3.84 21.74
N TRP A 872 39.28 -2.52 21.92
CA TRP A 872 38.47 -1.50 21.24
C TRP A 872 39.26 -0.22 20.99
N LEU A 873 38.85 0.58 19.99
CA LEU A 873 39.48 1.85 19.64
C LEU A 873 38.62 3.03 20.12
N GLU A 874 39.27 4.02 20.72
CA GLU A 874 38.72 5.34 20.94
C GLU A 874 39.23 6.28 19.86
N LEU A 875 38.30 6.93 19.16
CA LEU A 875 38.62 7.90 18.11
C LEU A 875 38.00 9.26 18.44
N GLU A 876 38.73 10.34 18.21
CA GLU A 876 38.17 11.70 18.16
C GLU A 876 38.50 12.29 16.79
N LEU A 877 37.45 12.54 16.00
CA LEU A 877 37.57 12.95 14.60
C LEU A 877 36.83 14.26 14.37
N ALA A 878 37.37 15.10 13.48
CA ALA A 878 36.69 16.32 13.06
C ALA A 878 35.36 15.98 12.38
N THR A 879 34.30 16.71 12.75
CA THR A 879 32.95 16.56 12.19
C THR A 879 32.28 17.92 12.15
N GLY A 880 31.67 18.26 11.02
CA GLY A 880 30.93 19.52 10.87
C GLY A 880 31.81 20.63 10.27
N SER A 881 31.81 21.79 10.91
CA SER A 881 32.30 23.04 10.32
C SER A 881 33.83 23.14 10.14
N SER A 882 34.61 22.40 10.92
CA SER A 882 36.08 22.29 10.86
C SER A 882 36.60 21.29 9.84
N GLY A 883 35.71 20.55 9.17
CA GLY A 883 36.05 19.41 8.33
C GLY A 883 35.34 18.13 8.80
N HIS A 884 35.39 17.10 7.97
CA HIS A 884 34.68 15.85 8.23
C HIS A 884 35.53 14.65 7.82
N LEU A 885 35.84 13.80 8.79
CA LEU A 885 36.47 12.50 8.57
C LEU A 885 35.54 11.40 9.11
N LYS A 886 35.13 10.48 8.24
CA LYS A 886 34.29 9.34 8.64
C LYS A 886 35.15 8.30 9.35
N PRO A 887 34.68 7.67 10.44
CA PRO A 887 35.38 6.56 11.07
C PRO A 887 35.74 5.45 10.08
N GLN A 888 34.84 5.11 9.15
CA GLN A 888 35.04 4.08 8.13
C GLN A 888 36.24 4.37 7.22
N ASP A 889 36.43 5.61 6.79
CA ASP A 889 37.56 6.03 5.95
C ASP A 889 38.90 5.81 6.68
N LEU A 890 38.93 6.07 8.00
CA LEU A 890 40.11 5.84 8.84
C LEU A 890 40.32 4.35 9.15
N LEU A 891 39.26 3.60 9.45
CA LEU A 891 39.32 2.18 9.78
C LEU A 891 39.79 1.33 8.59
N ALA A 892 39.39 1.70 7.37
CA ALA A 892 39.88 1.05 6.15
C ALA A 892 41.41 1.17 5.96
N LEU A 893 42.03 2.27 6.45
CA LEU A 893 43.50 2.41 6.46
C LEU A 893 44.19 1.63 7.57
N LEU A 894 43.49 1.42 8.68
CA LEU A 894 44.02 0.74 9.84
C LEU A 894 44.09 -0.75 9.59
N ASN A 895 43.00 -1.35 9.08
CA ASN A 895 42.98 -2.74 8.61
C ASN A 895 41.71 -3.04 7.81
N SER A 896 41.84 -3.41 6.54
CA SER A 896 40.70 -3.77 5.69
C SER A 896 40.11 -5.16 5.96
N GLU A 897 40.82 -6.02 6.70
CA GLU A 897 40.38 -7.38 7.03
C GLU A 897 39.55 -7.46 8.31
N LEU A 898 39.53 -6.39 9.12
CA LEU A 898 38.82 -6.36 10.40
C LEU A 898 37.44 -5.75 10.21
N THR A 899 36.44 -6.41 10.79
CA THR A 899 35.08 -5.87 10.87
C THR A 899 34.93 -5.10 12.17
N PHE A 900 34.42 -3.89 12.05
CA PHE A 900 34.30 -2.96 13.17
C PHE A 900 32.84 -2.58 13.42
N HIS A 901 32.46 -2.49 14.68
CA HIS A 901 31.21 -1.90 15.12
C HIS A 901 31.50 -0.50 15.67
N VAL A 902 30.92 0.53 15.05
CA VAL A 902 31.22 1.93 15.36
C VAL A 902 30.05 2.54 16.11
N THR A 903 30.33 3.10 17.29
CA THR A 903 29.37 3.81 18.13
C THR A 903 29.86 5.23 18.40
N ARG A 904 29.11 6.25 17.97
CA ARG A 904 29.39 7.65 18.29
C ARG A 904 28.96 7.92 19.74
N LEU A 905 29.92 8.26 20.59
CA LEU A 905 29.70 8.47 22.02
C LEU A 905 29.16 9.86 22.32
N GLU A 906 29.71 10.89 21.67
CA GLU A 906 29.33 12.29 21.89
C GLU A 906 29.78 13.21 20.76
N MET A 907 29.17 14.39 20.70
CA MET A 907 29.55 15.50 19.81
C MET A 907 30.09 16.68 20.61
N LEU A 908 31.18 17.24 20.09
CA LEU A 908 31.95 18.31 20.71
C LEU A 908 31.99 19.54 19.81
N SER A 909 32.17 20.69 20.43
CA SER A 909 32.45 21.96 19.76
C SER A 909 33.83 21.95 19.06
N LEU A 910 34.12 23.03 18.33
CA LEU A 910 35.45 23.25 17.72
C LEU A 910 36.58 23.21 18.76
N ASP A 911 36.30 23.72 19.96
CA ASP A 911 37.25 23.82 21.07
C ASP A 911 37.37 22.51 21.86
N GLY A 912 36.54 21.50 21.55
CA GLY A 912 36.54 20.19 22.22
C GLY A 912 35.61 20.11 23.44
N GLU A 913 34.77 21.13 23.66
CA GLU A 913 33.81 21.15 24.77
C GLU A 913 32.49 20.43 24.40
N PRO A 914 31.81 19.78 25.35
CA PRO A 914 30.49 19.20 25.13
C PRO A 914 29.46 20.23 24.66
N LEU A 915 28.57 19.84 23.74
CA LEU A 915 27.49 20.69 23.24
C LEU A 915 26.23 20.70 24.12
N VAL A 916 26.35 20.12 25.32
CA VAL A 916 25.33 20.11 26.37
C VAL A 916 25.80 20.99 27.53
N PRO A 917 24.89 21.68 28.23
CA PRO A 917 25.26 22.46 29.41
C PRO A 917 25.95 21.57 30.46
N GLN A 918 27.12 21.98 30.95
CA GLN A 918 27.75 21.34 32.10
C GLN A 918 26.89 21.61 33.35
N LYS A 919 26.55 20.56 34.10
CA LYS A 919 25.73 20.65 35.32
C LYS A 919 26.46 21.35 36.47
#